data_AF-A0A2U9T0R0-F1
#
_entry.id   AF-A0A2U9T0R0-F1
#
_cell.length_a   1.000
_cell.length_b   1.000
_cell.length_c   1.000
_cell.angle_alpha   90.00
_cell.angle_beta   90.00
_cell.angle_gamma   90.00
#
_symmetry.space_group_name_H-M   'P 1'
#
loop_
_entity.id
_entity.type
_entity.pdbx_description
1 polymer ?
#
loop_
_entity_poly.entity_id
_entity_poly.type
_entity_poly.pdbx_seq_one_letter_code
_entity_poly.pdbx_strand_id
1 'polypeptide(L)'
;MTIPTPTVNPGLAGGDAHALPHAPLPAGLPDPATLARLASEFFSTPPGQATAPGLSAGSGAVGGVPSALPAAAPILASVSNPAPAGSPLAGPGGTGTGVPGLALPQGKAPGTNLAPSAPTHVLSLGNRVPALAPHAAAQNGLPDNVVSIAPALEPRIGGAALGVPQENAAASEGAVKAAPAASPYYFTDGSLQGWQATPQDIVVPSNGLASPEAFGLPGDDALRDLLAVQRDVPVSRASGADVPRYFIDDTHAAEPQGQLHRGAHPPFDVNAIRRDFPILQERVNGKQLIWFDNAATTHKPQAVIDRLAYFYAHENSNIHRAAHALAGRATDAYEHARDTVRRFIGASSPDEIVFVRGTTEAINLIAKTWGVQNVGEDDEIVVSHLEHHANIVPWQQLAAQKGAKLRVIPVDDSGQVLLDEYRKLLNDRTKIVSVTQVSNALGTVVPVKEIVELAHRAGAKALVDGAQSISHMRVDVQALDADFFVFSGHKIYGPTGIGVVYGKRAILDDMPPWQGGGNMIADVTFERTVFQPPPNRFEAGTGNIADAVGLGAALDYVNRVGIENIARYEHDLLAYATSVLAPVPGVRLVGTARDKASVLSFVLKGYETEEVGQALNEEGIAVRSGHHCAQPILRRFGLEATVRPSLAFYNTCDEVDALVRVVRRLAARR
;
A
#
# COMPACT_ATOMS: atom_id res chain seq x y z
N MET A 1 46.33 8.40 30.87
CA MET A 1 45.44 9.00 31.87
C MET A 1 44.15 8.21 31.87
N THR A 2 43.87 7.52 32.97
CA THR A 2 42.69 6.66 33.16
C THR A 2 42.34 6.79 34.64
N ILE A 3 41.17 7.35 34.95
CA ILE A 3 40.72 7.55 36.34
C ILE A 3 39.46 6.70 36.54
N PRO A 4 39.49 5.68 37.42
CA PRO A 4 38.30 4.96 37.84
C PRO A 4 37.57 5.72 38.94
N THR A 5 36.23 5.71 38.93
CA THR A 5 35.41 6.25 40.00
C THR A 5 34.90 5.10 40.89
N PRO A 6 35.18 5.11 42.22
CA PRO A 6 34.74 4.04 43.11
C PRO A 6 33.30 4.22 43.61
N THR A 7 32.70 3.10 44.00
CA THR A 7 31.39 2.99 44.62
C THR A 7 31.41 3.27 46.14
N VAL A 8 30.21 3.40 46.71
CA VAL A 8 29.87 3.50 48.15
C VAL A 8 29.99 4.90 48.76
N ASN A 9 28.87 5.37 49.33
CA ASN A 9 28.80 6.54 50.19
C ASN A 9 28.26 6.07 51.57
N PRO A 10 28.99 6.25 52.69
CA PRO A 10 28.55 5.82 54.01
C PRO A 10 27.50 6.80 54.57
N GLY A 11 26.63 6.31 55.45
CA GLY A 11 25.54 7.10 56.01
C GLY A 11 26.00 8.21 56.97
N LEU A 12 25.27 9.32 56.94
CA LEU A 12 25.15 10.24 58.07
C LEU A 12 23.67 10.29 58.49
N ALA A 13 23.43 10.06 59.76
CA ALA A 13 22.12 10.13 60.38
C ALA A 13 21.91 11.49 61.06
N GLY A 14 20.65 11.92 61.17
CA GLY A 14 20.21 12.99 62.07
C GLY A 14 19.57 14.20 61.39
N GLY A 15 18.27 14.39 61.61
CA GLY A 15 17.55 15.62 61.26
C GLY A 15 16.28 15.40 60.44
N ASP A 16 15.14 15.60 61.09
CA ASP A 16 13.82 15.94 60.55
C ASP A 16 13.19 15.07 59.44
N ALA A 17 12.38 14.13 59.90
CA ALA A 17 11.43 13.40 59.07
C ALA A 17 10.29 14.32 58.59
N HIS A 18 10.32 14.72 57.32
CA HIS A 18 9.10 15.13 56.61
C HIS A 18 8.20 13.91 56.40
N ALA A 19 7.30 13.68 57.35
CA ALA A 19 6.28 12.64 57.26
C ALA A 19 5.35 12.92 56.07
N LEU A 20 5.47 12.12 55.02
CA LEU A 20 4.45 12.04 53.98
C LEU A 20 3.16 11.49 54.60
N PRO A 21 1.98 12.06 54.31
CA PRO A 21 0.74 11.60 54.92
C PRO A 21 0.42 10.18 54.46
N HIS A 22 0.29 9.26 55.42
CA HIS A 22 -0.21 7.91 55.20
C HIS A 22 -1.69 7.94 54.80
N ALA A 23 -1.97 8.16 53.53
CA ALA A 23 -3.24 7.76 52.93
C ALA A 23 -3.25 6.23 52.80
N PRO A 24 -4.20 5.49 53.41
CA PRO A 24 -4.30 4.06 53.20
C PRO A 24 -4.67 3.79 51.73
N LEU A 25 -3.93 2.87 51.10
CA LEU A 25 -4.26 2.42 49.74
C LEU A 25 -5.67 1.80 49.72
N PRO A 26 -6.48 2.04 48.67
CA PRO A 26 -7.82 1.46 48.58
C PRO A 26 -7.75 -0.07 48.58
N ALA A 27 -8.65 -0.70 49.36
CA ALA A 27 -8.66 -2.14 49.55
C ALA A 27 -8.86 -2.89 48.23
N GLY A 28 -8.01 -3.86 47.95
CA GLY A 28 -8.06 -4.71 46.74
C GLY A 28 -6.82 -4.62 45.84
N LEU A 29 -5.89 -3.69 46.10
CA LEU A 29 -4.58 -3.68 45.43
C LEU A 29 -3.56 -4.57 46.16
N PRO A 30 -2.67 -5.28 45.44
CA PRO A 30 -1.59 -6.03 46.08
C PRO A 30 -0.60 -5.08 46.76
N ASP A 31 -0.03 -5.53 47.88
CA ASP A 31 1.01 -4.80 48.60
C ASP A 31 2.20 -4.42 47.67
N PRO A 32 2.75 -3.19 47.74
CA PRO A 32 3.86 -2.75 46.90
C PRO A 32 5.11 -3.65 46.93
N ALA A 33 5.44 -4.29 48.05
CA ALA A 33 6.58 -5.23 48.09
C ALA A 33 6.28 -6.53 47.32
N THR A 34 5.01 -6.96 47.29
CA THR A 34 4.55 -8.09 46.47
C THR A 34 4.64 -7.76 44.97
N LEU A 35 4.27 -6.54 44.55
CA LEU A 35 4.43 -6.07 43.17
C LEU A 35 5.90 -5.97 42.76
N ALA A 36 6.77 -5.43 43.62
CA ALA A 36 8.20 -5.34 43.37
C ALA A 36 8.87 -6.72 43.20
N ARG A 37 8.44 -7.72 44.00
CA ARG A 37 8.93 -9.10 43.86
C ARG A 37 8.48 -9.73 42.54
N LEU A 38 7.19 -9.62 42.19
CA LEU A 38 6.66 -10.18 40.94
C LEU A 38 7.30 -9.55 39.70
N ALA A 39 7.56 -8.24 39.72
CA ALA A 39 8.31 -7.57 38.67
C ALA A 39 9.75 -8.11 38.56
N SER A 40 10.43 -8.31 39.69
CA SER A 40 11.80 -8.85 39.71
C SER A 40 11.88 -10.30 39.21
N GLU A 41 10.90 -11.14 39.55
CA GLU A 41 10.77 -12.51 39.01
C GLU A 41 10.50 -12.51 37.50
N PHE A 42 9.63 -11.62 37.01
CA PHE A 42 9.32 -11.49 35.59
C PHE A 42 10.54 -11.08 34.74
N PHE A 43 11.34 -10.11 35.21
CA PHE A 43 12.51 -9.61 34.47
C PHE A 43 13.81 -10.42 34.67
N SER A 44 13.82 -11.43 35.56
CA SER A 44 14.98 -12.32 35.77
C SER A 44 14.88 -13.68 35.09
N THR A 45 13.76 -13.98 34.41
CA THR A 45 13.53 -15.27 33.74
C THR A 45 13.97 -15.23 32.27
N PRO A 46 14.89 -16.11 31.82
CA PRO A 46 15.27 -16.19 30.40
C PRO A 46 14.13 -16.67 29.49
N PRO A 47 14.07 -16.28 28.20
CA PRO A 47 12.99 -16.68 27.30
C PRO A 47 12.99 -18.19 27.06
N GLY A 48 11.91 -18.89 27.41
CA GLY A 48 11.67 -20.28 27.02
C GLY A 48 11.24 -21.25 28.12
N GLN A 49 11.21 -20.86 29.40
CA GLN A 49 10.71 -21.71 30.48
C GLN A 49 9.74 -20.96 31.41
N ALA A 50 8.46 -21.32 31.36
CA ALA A 50 7.45 -20.90 32.32
C ALA A 50 6.53 -22.08 32.66
N THR A 51 6.78 -22.74 33.79
CA THR A 51 5.85 -23.70 34.41
C THR A 51 4.86 -22.96 35.30
N ALA A 52 3.57 -23.33 35.27
CA ALA A 52 2.53 -22.66 36.03
C ALA A 52 2.77 -22.71 37.56
N PRO A 53 2.60 -21.60 38.31
CA PRO A 53 2.74 -21.60 39.76
C PRO A 53 1.54 -22.31 40.43
N GLY A 54 1.81 -23.43 41.11
CA GLY A 54 0.82 -24.12 41.93
C GLY A 54 0.63 -23.42 43.27
N LEU A 55 -0.61 -23.01 43.58
CA LEU A 55 -0.99 -22.57 44.92
C LEU A 55 -1.18 -23.79 45.83
N SER A 56 -0.38 -23.91 46.89
CA SER A 56 -0.66 -24.86 47.99
C SER A 56 -1.05 -24.10 49.24
N ALA A 57 -2.24 -24.42 49.77
CA ALA A 57 -2.60 -24.07 51.14
C ALA A 57 -1.71 -24.82 52.16
N GLY A 58 -1.61 -24.28 53.37
CA GLY A 58 -0.64 -24.71 54.37
C GLY A 58 -1.08 -25.81 55.34
N SER A 59 -0.05 -26.39 55.98
CA SER A 59 -0.04 -27.05 57.30
C SER A 59 -1.04 -28.18 57.60
N GLY A 60 -0.52 -29.40 57.72
CA GLY A 60 -1.13 -30.53 58.43
C GLY A 60 -0.12 -31.67 58.53
N ALA A 61 0.21 -32.14 59.74
CA ALA A 61 1.34 -33.03 59.98
C ALA A 61 0.93 -34.48 60.29
N VAL A 62 1.94 -35.37 60.29
CA VAL A 62 1.99 -36.73 60.89
C VAL A 62 1.36 -37.90 60.10
N GLY A 63 2.24 -38.58 59.34
CA GLY A 63 2.51 -40.03 59.32
C GLY A 63 1.45 -41.13 59.53
N GLY A 64 1.54 -42.20 58.74
CA GLY A 64 0.99 -43.52 59.10
C GLY A 64 0.34 -44.32 57.95
N VAL A 65 1.10 -45.24 57.35
CA VAL A 65 0.68 -46.35 56.45
C VAL A 65 -0.28 -47.36 57.14
N PRO A 66 -0.88 -48.37 56.46
CA PRO A 66 -1.21 -48.56 55.02
C PRO A 66 -2.64 -49.15 54.77
N SER A 67 -2.97 -49.47 53.50
CA SER A 67 -3.67 -50.70 53.02
C SER A 67 -5.00 -50.53 52.26
N ALA A 68 -5.01 -50.83 50.95
CA ALA A 68 -5.96 -51.77 50.29
C ALA A 68 -5.78 -51.81 48.75
N LEU A 69 -5.84 -53.04 48.21
CA LEU A 69 -5.90 -53.45 46.79
C LEU A 69 -7.33 -53.28 46.21
N PRO A 70 -7.65 -53.63 44.93
CA PRO A 70 -6.95 -53.41 43.65
C PRO A 70 -7.89 -53.07 42.45
N ALA A 71 -7.29 -52.95 41.25
CA ALA A 71 -7.79 -53.41 39.93
C ALA A 71 -9.00 -52.76 39.19
N ALA A 72 -8.63 -52.15 38.04
CA ALA A 72 -9.16 -52.36 36.68
C ALA A 72 -10.57 -51.90 36.23
N ALA A 73 -10.57 -51.07 35.17
CA ALA A 73 -11.62 -51.00 34.15
C ALA A 73 -10.99 -50.72 32.75
N PRO A 74 -11.53 -51.21 31.61
CA PRO A 74 -10.80 -51.23 30.32
C PRO A 74 -11.48 -50.52 29.11
N ILE A 75 -10.64 -49.93 28.22
CA ILE A 75 -10.59 -50.11 26.74
C ILE A 75 -11.78 -49.69 25.82
N LEU A 76 -11.49 -48.77 24.85
CA LEU A 76 -12.10 -48.50 23.50
C LEU A 76 -13.58 -47.99 23.41
N ALA A 77 -14.08 -47.31 22.36
CA ALA A 77 -13.52 -46.51 21.23
C ALA A 77 -14.65 -45.80 20.41
N SER A 78 -14.28 -44.85 19.53
CA SER A 78 -15.07 -44.34 18.35
C SER A 78 -16.33 -43.47 18.66
N VAL A 79 -16.89 -42.59 17.80
CA VAL A 79 -16.48 -41.96 16.51
C VAL A 79 -17.32 -40.67 16.25
N SER A 80 -16.76 -39.76 15.42
CA SER A 80 -17.25 -38.56 14.69
C SER A 80 -18.73 -38.10 14.60
N ASN A 81 -18.93 -36.76 14.73
CA ASN A 81 -19.94 -35.84 14.07
C ASN A 81 -21.47 -36.10 14.27
N PRO A 82 -22.42 -35.16 13.93
CA PRO A 82 -22.31 -33.88 13.20
C PRO A 82 -23.04 -32.66 13.85
N ALA A 83 -23.14 -31.54 13.11
CA ALA A 83 -23.91 -30.33 13.49
C ALA A 83 -25.18 -30.11 12.62
N PRO A 84 -26.29 -29.58 13.19
CA PRO A 84 -27.47 -29.09 12.45
C PRO A 84 -27.75 -27.59 12.70
N ALA A 85 -28.76 -26.97 12.08
CA ALA A 85 -28.71 -26.45 10.71
C ALA A 85 -29.19 -24.98 10.72
N GLY A 86 -28.72 -24.13 9.79
CA GLY A 86 -29.23 -22.74 9.63
C GLY A 86 -28.22 -21.57 9.74
N SER A 87 -26.92 -21.81 9.62
CA SER A 87 -25.92 -20.71 9.55
C SER A 87 -25.81 -20.14 8.12
N PRO A 88 -25.84 -18.80 7.91
CA PRO A 88 -25.90 -18.19 6.59
C PRO A 88 -24.51 -18.00 5.94
N LEU A 89 -23.80 -19.10 5.65
CA LEU A 89 -22.68 -19.13 4.70
C LEU A 89 -22.60 -20.48 3.94
N ALA A 90 -23.74 -20.95 3.43
CA ALA A 90 -23.82 -21.95 2.37
C ALA A 90 -25.19 -21.87 1.65
N GLY A 91 -25.20 -22.01 0.32
CA GLY A 91 -26.39 -22.40 -0.46
C GLY A 91 -26.06 -23.66 -1.26
N PRO A 92 -26.91 -24.13 -2.20
CA PRO A 92 -28.25 -23.65 -2.57
C PRO A 92 -29.35 -24.76 -2.65
N GLY A 93 -30.62 -24.36 -2.85
CA GLY A 93 -31.60 -25.17 -3.62
C GLY A 93 -32.92 -25.61 -2.95
N GLY A 94 -34.05 -25.07 -3.45
CA GLY A 94 -35.39 -25.72 -3.54
C GLY A 94 -36.17 -26.09 -2.26
N THR A 95 -37.51 -26.17 -2.23
CA THR A 95 -38.60 -25.85 -3.19
C THR A 95 -39.95 -25.76 -2.44
N GLY A 96 -40.79 -24.74 -2.68
CA GLY A 96 -42.25 -24.75 -2.39
C GLY A 96 -42.68 -24.73 -0.91
N THR A 97 -43.95 -24.50 -0.53
CA THR A 97 -45.17 -23.95 -1.19
C THR A 97 -46.17 -23.59 -0.07
N GLY A 98 -46.90 -22.46 -0.12
CA GLY A 98 -48.06 -22.25 0.78
C GLY A 98 -48.43 -20.81 1.14
N VAL A 99 -49.51 -20.32 0.53
CA VAL A 99 -50.36 -19.15 0.89
C VAL A 99 -51.76 -19.77 1.20
N PRO A 100 -52.73 -19.26 2.02
CA PRO A 100 -53.06 -17.83 2.23
C PRO A 100 -53.72 -17.33 3.56
N GLY A 101 -53.80 -16.00 3.71
CA GLY A 101 -54.85 -15.27 4.48
C GLY A 101 -54.69 -15.19 6.02
N LEU A 102 -55.39 -14.29 6.76
CA LEU A 102 -56.21 -13.13 6.37
C LEU A 102 -56.50 -12.24 7.62
N ALA A 103 -56.72 -10.93 7.39
CA ALA A 103 -57.44 -9.95 8.24
C ALA A 103 -56.84 -9.38 9.56
N LEU A 104 -57.06 -8.07 9.73
CA LEU A 104 -56.80 -7.22 10.91
C LEU A 104 -57.99 -7.29 11.91
N PRO A 105 -57.85 -6.72 13.12
CA PRO A 105 -58.56 -5.44 13.36
C PRO A 105 -57.77 -4.37 14.16
N GLN A 106 -58.35 -3.17 14.22
CA GLN A 106 -57.78 -1.92 14.75
C GLN A 106 -57.78 -1.83 16.29
N GLY A 107 -56.82 -1.07 16.86
CA GLY A 107 -56.86 -0.61 18.25
C GLY A 107 -55.73 0.40 18.55
N LYS A 108 -56.01 1.47 19.31
CA LYS A 108 -55.01 2.49 19.69
C LYS A 108 -54.26 2.12 20.97
N ALA A 109 -52.93 2.11 20.94
CA ALA A 109 -52.07 2.30 22.11
C ALA A 109 -50.67 2.81 21.69
N PRO A 110 -50.01 3.70 22.46
CA PRO A 110 -48.67 4.20 22.14
C PRO A 110 -47.57 3.34 22.79
N GLY A 111 -46.41 3.26 22.12
CA GLY A 111 -45.16 2.77 22.72
C GLY A 111 -44.93 1.26 22.65
N THR A 112 -44.32 0.80 21.55
CA THR A 112 -43.75 -0.56 21.43
C THR A 112 -42.37 -0.51 20.77
N ASN A 113 -41.32 -0.37 21.58
CA ASN A 113 -39.99 -0.85 21.19
C ASN A 113 -39.97 -2.37 21.41
N LEU A 114 -39.71 -3.13 20.35
CA LEU A 114 -39.51 -4.56 20.43
C LEU A 114 -38.20 -4.85 21.17
N ALA A 115 -38.26 -5.75 22.16
CA ALA A 115 -37.09 -6.15 22.94
C ALA A 115 -36.15 -7.07 22.12
N PRO A 116 -34.82 -7.01 22.33
CA PRO A 116 -33.89 -7.95 21.73
C PRO A 116 -34.09 -9.39 22.24
N SER A 117 -33.98 -10.35 21.33
CA SER A 117 -34.16 -11.77 21.61
C SER A 117 -32.84 -12.52 21.85
N ALA A 118 -32.39 -12.61 23.12
CA ALA A 118 -31.54 -13.70 23.66
C ALA A 118 -31.21 -13.46 25.16
N PRO A 119 -31.00 -14.51 25.99
CA PRO A 119 -30.88 -14.38 27.45
C PRO A 119 -29.45 -14.16 27.96
N THR A 120 -29.30 -13.32 28.99
CA THR A 120 -28.05 -13.11 29.75
C THR A 120 -27.99 -13.99 31.00
N HIS A 121 -26.82 -14.59 31.29
CA HIS A 121 -26.61 -15.41 32.49
C HIS A 121 -26.45 -14.57 33.77
N VAL A 122 -26.94 -15.13 34.89
CA VAL A 122 -27.22 -14.44 36.18
C VAL A 122 -25.98 -13.93 36.95
N LEU A 123 -24.75 -14.18 36.48
CA LEU A 123 -23.51 -13.78 37.17
C LEU A 123 -22.99 -12.37 36.82
N SER A 124 -23.60 -11.64 35.88
CA SER A 124 -23.14 -10.28 35.50
C SER A 124 -23.70 -9.14 36.38
N LEU A 125 -24.41 -9.46 37.47
CA LEU A 125 -25.16 -8.50 38.30
C LEU A 125 -24.38 -7.91 39.49
N GLY A 126 -23.16 -8.38 39.78
CA GLY A 126 -22.39 -7.95 40.97
C GLY A 126 -21.65 -6.61 40.87
N ASN A 127 -21.30 -6.15 39.66
CA ASN A 127 -20.27 -5.10 39.47
C ASN A 127 -20.81 -3.70 39.04
N ARG A 128 -22.03 -3.31 39.44
CA ARG A 128 -22.60 -1.98 39.11
C ARG A 128 -23.25 -1.23 40.30
N VAL A 129 -22.73 -1.42 41.51
CA VAL A 129 -23.36 -0.87 42.73
C VAL A 129 -22.95 0.58 43.12
N PRO A 130 -21.74 1.11 42.82
CA PRO A 130 -21.39 2.49 43.18
C PRO A 130 -21.55 3.47 42.00
N ALA A 131 -22.79 3.77 41.60
CA ALA A 131 -23.09 4.85 40.64
C ALA A 131 -24.51 5.48 40.80
N LEU A 132 -25.11 5.35 42.00
CA LEU A 132 -26.47 5.82 42.28
C LEU A 132 -26.54 6.67 43.55
N ALA A 133 -26.21 7.96 43.42
CA ALA A 133 -26.62 9.03 44.31
C ALA A 133 -26.69 10.35 43.52
N PRO A 134 -27.68 11.24 43.77
CA PRO A 134 -27.89 12.45 42.96
C PRO A 134 -27.01 13.63 43.41
N HIS A 135 -26.91 14.66 42.55
CA HIS A 135 -27.01 16.12 42.84
C HIS A 135 -26.20 16.97 41.83
N ALA A 136 -26.90 17.64 40.91
CA ALA A 136 -26.59 18.99 40.42
C ALA A 136 -27.77 19.50 39.59
N ALA A 137 -28.24 20.73 39.85
CA ALA A 137 -29.25 21.40 39.03
C ALA A 137 -28.58 22.40 38.07
N ALA A 138 -29.11 22.55 36.85
CA ALA A 138 -28.64 23.57 35.92
C ALA A 138 -29.00 24.98 36.43
N GLN A 139 -28.08 25.94 36.30
CA GLN A 139 -28.19 27.28 36.89
C GLN A 139 -29.12 28.26 36.14
N ASN A 140 -29.89 27.79 35.16
CA ASN A 140 -30.48 28.64 34.10
C ASN A 140 -32.02 28.79 34.19
N GLY A 141 -32.71 28.02 35.04
CA GLY A 141 -34.11 28.28 35.43
C GLY A 141 -35.19 28.23 34.34
N LEU A 142 -34.96 27.55 33.21
CA LEU A 142 -35.95 27.38 32.13
C LEU A 142 -36.42 25.91 32.03
N PRO A 143 -37.73 25.62 31.98
CA PRO A 143 -38.25 24.27 31.76
C PRO A 143 -38.34 23.94 30.26
N ASP A 144 -37.93 22.72 29.89
CA ASP A 144 -38.00 22.22 28.52
C ASP A 144 -39.45 21.96 28.07
N ASN A 145 -39.86 22.59 26.96
CA ASN A 145 -41.07 22.24 26.22
C ASN A 145 -40.70 21.87 24.79
N VAL A 146 -41.02 20.64 24.38
CA VAL A 146 -40.81 20.16 23.01
C VAL A 146 -42.04 20.48 22.15
N VAL A 147 -41.82 21.18 21.04
CA VAL A 147 -42.85 21.36 19.98
C VAL A 147 -42.33 20.73 18.70
N SER A 148 -43.07 19.76 18.17
CA SER A 148 -42.83 19.15 16.86
C SER A 148 -43.83 19.70 15.84
N ILE A 149 -43.33 20.15 14.69
CA ILE A 149 -44.13 20.49 13.51
C ILE A 149 -43.49 19.79 12.31
N ALA A 150 -44.27 19.02 11.57
CA ALA A 150 -43.84 18.37 10.33
C ALA A 150 -43.91 19.38 9.15
N PRO A 151 -42.98 19.34 8.19
CA PRO A 151 -42.98 20.26 7.07
C PRO A 151 -44.06 19.89 6.05
N ALA A 152 -44.79 20.90 5.58
CA ALA A 152 -45.66 20.81 4.42
C ALA A 152 -45.01 21.50 3.20
N LEU A 153 -45.19 20.88 2.03
CA LEU A 153 -45.14 21.55 0.72
C LEU A 153 -46.16 22.72 0.72
N GLU A 154 -46.06 23.81 -0.05
CA GLU A 154 -45.67 23.96 -1.47
C GLU A 154 -45.35 25.47 -1.80
N PRO A 155 -45.25 25.99 -3.06
CA PRO A 155 -44.20 26.97 -3.42
C PRO A 155 -44.70 28.35 -3.88
N ARG A 156 -43.92 29.42 -3.72
CA ARG A 156 -44.10 30.68 -4.50
C ARG A 156 -42.80 31.39 -4.88
N ILE A 157 -42.84 32.00 -6.06
CA ILE A 157 -41.80 32.78 -6.75
C ILE A 157 -41.94 34.27 -6.38
N GLY A 158 -40.81 34.97 -6.26
CA GLY A 158 -40.68 36.36 -6.73
C GLY A 158 -40.39 37.47 -5.72
N GLY A 159 -39.35 38.27 -6.01
CA GLY A 159 -39.46 39.74 -5.95
C GLY A 159 -38.70 40.52 -4.87
N ALA A 160 -37.50 41.00 -5.24
CA ALA A 160 -36.99 42.36 -5.01
C ALA A 160 -36.87 43.00 -3.59
N ALA A 161 -35.61 43.23 -3.20
CA ALA A 161 -34.98 44.52 -2.89
C ALA A 161 -35.48 45.44 -1.73
N LEU A 162 -34.62 45.53 -0.69
CA LEU A 162 -34.25 46.70 0.13
C LEU A 162 -32.75 46.50 0.47
N GLY A 163 -31.78 47.44 0.46
CA GLY A 163 -31.78 48.90 0.50
C GLY A 163 -31.35 49.39 1.91
N VAL A 164 -30.45 50.35 2.16
CA VAL A 164 -29.65 51.38 1.44
C VAL A 164 -28.55 51.86 2.47
N PRO A 165 -27.33 52.42 2.17
CA PRO A 165 -26.77 53.06 0.96
C PRO A 165 -25.32 52.59 0.54
N GLN A 166 -24.65 53.39 -0.31
CA GLN A 166 -23.20 53.49 -0.57
C GLN A 166 -22.88 55.00 -0.71
N GLU A 167 -21.81 55.53 -0.09
CA GLU A 167 -21.40 56.94 -0.25
C GLU A 167 -20.23 57.10 -1.22
N ASN A 168 -20.30 58.14 -2.06
CA ASN A 168 -19.25 58.60 -2.98
C ASN A 168 -18.95 60.07 -2.68
N ALA A 169 -17.68 60.46 -2.58
CA ALA A 169 -17.26 61.85 -2.60
C ALA A 169 -15.94 62.05 -3.36
N ALA A 170 -16.08 62.66 -4.55
CA ALA A 170 -15.17 63.48 -5.35
C ALA A 170 -13.62 63.39 -5.20
N ALA A 171 -12.96 63.44 -6.36
CA ALA A 171 -11.52 63.60 -6.51
C ALA A 171 -11.05 65.08 -6.44
N SER A 172 -9.77 65.27 -6.09
CA SER A 172 -8.95 66.39 -6.57
C SER A 172 -7.48 65.95 -6.71
N GLU A 173 -6.80 66.46 -7.73
CA GLU A 173 -5.42 66.12 -8.06
C GLU A 173 -4.40 66.91 -7.20
N GLY A 174 -3.23 66.32 -6.94
CA GLY A 174 -2.10 67.02 -6.29
C GLY A 174 -0.91 66.09 -6.03
N ALA A 175 0.14 66.18 -6.85
CA ALA A 175 1.25 65.23 -6.84
C ALA A 175 2.37 65.56 -5.84
N VAL A 176 2.81 64.58 -5.04
CA VAL A 176 4.14 64.53 -4.39
C VAL A 176 4.66 63.07 -4.36
N LYS A 177 5.94 62.86 -4.66
CA LYS A 177 6.63 61.55 -4.58
C LYS A 177 7.14 61.23 -3.17
N ALA A 178 6.97 60.00 -2.69
CA ALA A 178 7.90 59.36 -1.74
C ALA A 178 7.81 57.81 -1.75
N ALA A 179 8.96 57.17 -1.48
CA ALA A 179 9.34 55.75 -1.45
C ALA A 179 8.28 54.65 -1.12
N PRO A 180 8.45 53.42 -1.69
CA PRO A 180 7.76 52.22 -1.21
C PRO A 180 8.40 51.66 0.07
N ALA A 181 7.57 51.26 1.04
CA ALA A 181 8.01 50.57 2.26
C ALA A 181 8.14 49.05 2.04
N ALA A 182 9.05 48.41 2.79
CA ALA A 182 9.52 47.05 2.53
C ALA A 182 8.54 45.93 2.93
N SER A 183 8.59 44.82 2.19
CA SER A 183 7.99 43.53 2.58
C SER A 183 9.00 42.71 3.42
N PRO A 184 8.57 42.05 4.52
CA PRO A 184 9.49 41.53 5.55
C PRO A 184 9.95 40.07 5.29
N TYR A 185 10.46 39.77 4.09
CA TYR A 185 11.02 38.45 3.77
C TYR A 185 12.43 38.57 3.17
N TYR A 186 13.42 38.54 4.05
CA TYR A 186 14.84 38.55 3.70
C TYR A 186 15.29 37.14 3.33
N PHE A 187 15.36 36.82 2.02
CA PHE A 187 16.34 35.90 1.40
C PHE A 187 16.18 35.73 -0.14
N THR A 188 15.61 36.72 -0.84
CA THR A 188 15.64 36.78 -2.31
C THR A 188 15.91 38.20 -2.79
N ASP A 189 17.17 38.57 -2.90
CA ASP A 189 17.56 39.56 -3.90
C ASP A 189 19.01 39.32 -4.36
N GLY A 190 19.18 39.15 -5.67
CA GLY A 190 20.44 38.74 -6.27
C GLY A 190 21.01 39.84 -7.14
N SER A 191 22.02 40.57 -6.64
CA SER A 191 22.84 41.44 -7.49
C SER A 191 24.19 41.80 -6.84
N LEU A 192 25.27 41.13 -7.27
CA LEU A 192 26.61 41.71 -7.24
C LEU A 192 27.38 41.35 -8.52
N GLN A 193 27.82 42.41 -9.21
CA GLN A 193 28.88 42.36 -10.22
C GLN A 193 30.18 41.86 -9.55
N GLY A 194 31.15 41.24 -10.21
CA GLY A 194 31.39 41.08 -11.64
C GLY A 194 32.90 41.19 -11.87
N TRP A 195 33.58 40.09 -12.17
CA TRP A 195 35.01 40.05 -12.46
C TRP A 195 35.25 39.31 -13.78
N GLN A 196 35.92 39.97 -14.72
CA GLN A 196 36.28 39.39 -16.02
C GLN A 196 37.65 38.71 -15.92
N ALA A 197 37.73 37.48 -16.42
CA ALA A 197 39.00 36.80 -16.72
C ALA A 197 38.86 36.09 -18.08
N THR A 198 39.87 36.26 -18.93
CA THR A 198 39.92 35.69 -20.28
C THR A 198 40.08 34.17 -20.27
N PRO A 199 39.53 33.42 -21.25
CA PRO A 199 39.74 31.98 -21.33
C PRO A 199 41.18 31.65 -21.70
N GLN A 200 41.78 30.66 -21.03
CA GLN A 200 42.90 29.89 -21.58
C GLN A 200 42.41 28.50 -21.94
N ASP A 201 42.77 28.02 -23.13
CA ASP A 201 42.40 26.68 -23.60
C ASP A 201 43.12 25.60 -22.78
N ILE A 202 42.33 24.79 -22.07
CA ILE A 202 42.82 23.61 -21.36
C ILE A 202 42.57 22.38 -22.24
N VAL A 203 43.62 21.87 -22.87
CA VAL A 203 43.59 20.58 -23.58
C VAL A 203 43.68 19.45 -22.56
N VAL A 204 42.62 18.66 -22.44
CA VAL A 204 42.59 17.44 -21.60
C VAL A 204 42.87 16.20 -22.50
N PRO A 205 43.74 15.25 -22.10
CA PRO A 205 44.10 14.13 -22.97
C PRO A 205 42.95 13.13 -23.19
N SER A 206 42.87 12.59 -24.40
CA SER A 206 41.95 11.51 -24.75
C SER A 206 42.40 10.17 -24.14
N ASN A 207 41.77 9.74 -23.04
CA ASN A 207 41.84 8.35 -22.59
C ASN A 207 40.66 7.55 -23.17
N GLY A 208 40.94 6.31 -23.56
CA GLY A 208 40.07 5.51 -24.43
C GLY A 208 38.67 5.25 -23.87
N LEU A 209 37.68 5.36 -24.75
CA LEU A 209 36.30 4.99 -24.49
C LEU A 209 36.19 3.48 -24.28
N ALA A 210 35.85 3.05 -23.06
CA ALA A 210 35.32 1.73 -22.79
C ALA A 210 33.81 1.70 -23.10
N SER A 211 33.31 0.57 -23.59
CA SER A 211 31.88 0.34 -23.86
C SER A 211 31.06 0.31 -22.57
N PRO A 212 29.77 0.69 -22.62
CA PRO A 212 28.87 0.57 -21.48
C PRO A 212 28.37 -0.88 -21.34
N GLU A 213 29.10 -1.69 -20.55
CA GLU A 213 28.64 -3.02 -20.12
C GLU A 213 28.17 -2.99 -18.66
N ALA A 214 27.07 -3.68 -18.37
CA ALA A 214 26.61 -3.90 -17.00
C ALA A 214 27.49 -4.98 -16.34
N PHE A 215 28.18 -4.61 -15.27
CA PHE A 215 29.19 -5.47 -14.66
C PHE A 215 28.54 -6.71 -14.01
N GLY A 216 28.81 -7.90 -14.57
CA GLY A 216 28.33 -9.18 -14.03
C GLY A 216 27.13 -9.81 -14.74
N LEU A 217 26.74 -9.33 -15.92
CA LEU A 217 25.78 -10.01 -16.81
C LEU A 217 26.48 -10.46 -18.10
N PRO A 218 26.11 -11.62 -18.70
CA PRO A 218 26.51 -11.93 -20.07
C PRO A 218 25.85 -10.95 -21.04
N GLY A 219 26.64 -10.30 -21.91
CA GLY A 219 26.09 -9.41 -22.95
C GLY A 219 25.30 -10.15 -24.02
N ASP A 220 24.48 -9.44 -24.80
CA ASP A 220 23.56 -10.01 -25.81
C ASP A 220 24.23 -11.01 -26.77
N ASP A 221 25.45 -10.73 -27.24
CA ASP A 221 26.19 -11.64 -28.13
C ASP A 221 26.75 -12.87 -27.39
N ALA A 222 27.18 -12.72 -26.13
CA ALA A 222 27.56 -13.86 -25.28
C ALA A 222 26.34 -14.74 -24.92
N LEU A 223 25.16 -14.13 -24.78
CA LEU A 223 23.89 -14.83 -24.61
C LEU A 223 23.52 -15.60 -25.89
N ARG A 224 23.72 -15.00 -27.07
CA ARG A 224 23.52 -15.66 -28.37
C ARG A 224 24.48 -16.85 -28.59
N ASP A 225 25.75 -16.70 -28.22
CA ASP A 225 26.73 -17.79 -28.29
C ASP A 225 26.42 -18.92 -27.29
N LEU A 226 25.95 -18.58 -26.07
CA LEU A 226 25.42 -19.57 -25.11
C LEU A 226 24.19 -20.31 -25.65
N LEU A 227 23.31 -19.61 -26.38
CA LEU A 227 22.12 -20.19 -27.03
C LEU A 227 22.45 -21.01 -28.30
N ALA A 228 23.64 -20.84 -28.89
CA ALA A 228 24.05 -21.54 -30.11
C ALA A 228 24.50 -22.99 -29.86
N VAL A 229 24.71 -23.40 -28.61
CA VAL A 229 25.11 -24.78 -28.27
C VAL A 229 23.90 -25.72 -28.30
N GLN A 230 23.80 -26.47 -29.40
CA GLN A 230 22.77 -27.47 -29.78
C GLN A 230 21.64 -26.98 -30.70
N ARG A 231 21.93 -26.87 -32.01
CA ARG A 231 21.10 -27.42 -33.11
C ARG A 231 21.81 -27.32 -34.47
N ASP A 232 22.23 -28.45 -35.02
CA ASP A 232 22.61 -28.54 -36.44
C ASP A 232 21.36 -28.47 -37.32
N VAL A 233 21.11 -27.30 -37.93
CA VAL A 233 20.14 -27.11 -39.03
C VAL A 233 20.75 -26.14 -40.05
N PRO A 234 20.66 -26.37 -41.37
CA PRO A 234 21.34 -25.52 -42.35
C PRO A 234 20.81 -24.07 -42.37
N VAL A 235 21.70 -23.10 -42.19
CA VAL A 235 21.35 -21.67 -42.13
C VAL A 235 21.18 -21.10 -43.54
N SER A 236 19.95 -20.69 -43.88
CA SER A 236 19.73 -19.66 -44.90
C SER A 236 19.84 -18.29 -44.25
N ARG A 237 20.64 -17.38 -44.84
CA ARG A 237 20.83 -16.01 -44.32
C ARG A 237 19.52 -15.22 -44.41
N ALA A 238 18.98 -14.84 -43.25
CA ALA A 238 18.07 -13.71 -43.10
C ALA A 238 18.77 -12.61 -42.28
N SER A 239 18.48 -11.35 -42.60
CA SER A 239 19.07 -10.16 -41.96
C SER A 239 18.78 -10.11 -40.46
N GLY A 240 19.74 -9.60 -39.68
CA GLY A 240 19.63 -9.49 -38.23
C GLY A 240 18.39 -8.69 -37.82
N ALA A 241 17.56 -9.30 -36.98
CA ALA A 241 16.53 -8.59 -36.25
C ALA A 241 17.14 -8.02 -34.96
N ASP A 242 16.97 -6.72 -34.79
CA ASP A 242 17.20 -6.06 -33.50
C ASP A 242 16.25 -6.66 -32.45
N VAL A 243 16.72 -6.78 -31.20
CA VAL A 243 15.84 -7.17 -30.08
C VAL A 243 15.42 -5.87 -29.40
N PRO A 244 14.22 -5.33 -29.68
CA PRO A 244 13.86 -4.01 -29.18
C PRO A 244 13.70 -4.07 -27.67
N ARG A 245 14.44 -3.20 -26.99
CA ARG A 245 14.32 -2.97 -25.55
C ARG A 245 13.00 -2.23 -25.30
N TYR A 246 11.93 -2.98 -25.09
CA TYR A 246 10.55 -2.62 -24.73
C TYR A 246 10.27 -1.44 -23.76
N PHE A 247 11.29 -0.81 -23.18
CA PHE A 247 11.18 0.41 -22.36
C PHE A 247 12.04 1.60 -22.86
N ILE A 248 12.89 1.42 -23.88
CA ILE A 248 13.63 2.50 -24.53
C ILE A 248 12.85 2.90 -25.78
N ASP A 249 12.26 4.08 -25.74
CA ASP A 249 11.46 4.62 -26.84
C ASP A 249 12.39 5.21 -27.93
N ASP A 250 12.94 4.34 -28.79
CA ASP A 250 13.80 4.73 -29.93
C ASP A 250 12.99 5.35 -31.10
N THR A 251 12.02 6.20 -30.80
CA THR A 251 11.09 6.78 -31.81
C THR A 251 11.06 8.31 -31.88
N HIS A 252 12.24 8.96 -31.88
CA HIS A 252 12.35 10.31 -32.47
C HIS A 252 13.56 10.47 -33.39
N ALA A 253 13.34 10.20 -34.69
CA ALA A 253 14.17 10.75 -35.75
C ALA A 253 13.86 12.25 -35.91
N ALA A 254 14.55 13.10 -35.14
CA ALA A 254 14.50 14.55 -35.25
C ALA A 254 15.92 15.13 -35.40
N GLU A 255 16.06 16.20 -36.18
CA GLU A 255 17.35 16.83 -36.50
C GLU A 255 18.06 17.43 -35.27
N PRO A 256 19.41 17.55 -35.30
CA PRO A 256 20.21 17.76 -34.09
C PRO A 256 20.09 19.19 -33.54
N GLN A 257 19.21 19.38 -32.55
CA GLN A 257 19.17 20.59 -31.72
C GLN A 257 19.41 20.25 -30.25
N GLY A 258 20.49 20.81 -29.69
CA GLY A 258 20.76 20.83 -28.25
C GLY A 258 21.25 19.50 -27.65
N GLN A 259 22.49 19.49 -27.15
CA GLN A 259 22.97 18.42 -26.29
C GLN A 259 22.25 18.48 -24.93
N LEU A 260 21.10 17.83 -24.83
CA LEU A 260 20.58 17.42 -23.53
C LEU A 260 21.60 16.46 -22.91
N HIS A 261 22.09 16.79 -21.72
CA HIS A 261 23.04 15.97 -21.00
C HIS A 261 22.46 14.57 -20.80
N ARG A 262 22.99 13.56 -21.52
CA ARG A 262 22.84 12.16 -21.10
C ARG A 262 23.41 12.08 -19.69
N GLY A 263 22.54 11.91 -18.70
CA GLY A 263 22.95 11.78 -17.31
C GLY A 263 24.01 10.68 -17.21
N ALA A 264 25.21 11.04 -16.79
CA ALA A 264 26.31 10.10 -16.61
C ALA A 264 26.07 9.29 -15.32
N HIS A 265 25.02 8.46 -15.34
CA HIS A 265 24.79 7.46 -14.32
C HIS A 265 25.95 6.45 -14.40
N PRO A 266 26.58 6.10 -13.27
CA PRO A 266 27.64 5.10 -13.27
C PRO A 266 27.10 3.74 -13.78
N PRO A 267 27.97 2.85 -14.30
CA PRO A 267 27.56 1.51 -14.69
C PRO A 267 26.88 0.80 -13.52
N PHE A 268 25.86 -0.01 -13.83
CA PHE A 268 25.00 -0.63 -12.83
C PHE A 268 25.76 -1.74 -12.07
N ASP A 269 26.25 -1.43 -10.88
CA ASP A 269 26.86 -2.40 -9.96
C ASP A 269 25.80 -2.92 -8.96
N VAL A 270 25.26 -4.11 -9.27
CA VAL A 270 24.31 -4.80 -8.40
C VAL A 270 24.90 -5.11 -7.02
N ASN A 271 26.21 -5.36 -6.91
CA ASN A 271 26.85 -5.65 -5.63
C ASN A 271 27.01 -4.40 -4.77
N ALA A 272 27.16 -3.21 -5.37
CA ALA A 272 27.04 -1.94 -4.66
C ALA A 272 25.62 -1.72 -4.14
N ILE A 273 24.63 -1.86 -5.02
CA ILE A 273 23.21 -1.71 -4.67
C ILE A 273 22.81 -2.66 -3.53
N ARG A 274 23.19 -3.94 -3.58
CA ARG A 274 22.87 -4.94 -2.55
C ARG A 274 23.38 -4.56 -1.15
N ARG A 275 24.45 -3.75 -1.04
CA ARG A 275 24.94 -3.26 0.27
C ARG A 275 24.01 -2.22 0.89
N ASP A 276 23.17 -1.54 0.10
CA ASP A 276 22.17 -0.61 0.62
C ASP A 276 20.98 -1.35 1.26
N PHE A 277 20.77 -2.65 1.00
CA PHE A 277 19.63 -3.42 1.50
C PHE A 277 20.09 -4.38 2.62
N PRO A 278 20.09 -3.94 3.91
CA PRO A 278 20.72 -4.69 5.00
C PRO A 278 20.13 -6.11 5.19
N ILE A 279 18.82 -6.26 4.96
CA ILE A 279 18.12 -7.55 5.11
C ILE A 279 18.60 -8.63 4.13
N LEU A 280 19.25 -8.28 3.01
CA LEU A 280 19.83 -9.28 2.08
C LEU A 280 21.04 -10.02 2.68
N GLN A 281 21.60 -9.54 3.79
CA GLN A 281 22.66 -10.23 4.54
C GLN A 281 22.12 -11.34 5.46
N GLU A 282 20.81 -11.38 5.71
CA GLU A 282 20.18 -12.36 6.59
C GLU A 282 20.33 -13.81 6.13
N ARG A 283 20.23 -14.74 7.08
CA ARG A 283 20.28 -16.18 6.82
C ARG A 283 18.96 -16.87 7.17
N VAL A 284 18.40 -17.57 6.19
CA VAL A 284 17.19 -18.38 6.34
C VAL A 284 17.58 -19.85 6.20
N ASN A 285 17.16 -20.69 7.15
CA ASN A 285 17.51 -22.12 7.19
C ASN A 285 19.04 -22.40 7.12
N GLY A 286 19.85 -21.47 7.64
CA GLY A 286 21.33 -21.50 7.61
C GLY A 286 21.96 -21.07 6.26
N LYS A 287 21.14 -20.89 5.22
CA LYS A 287 21.52 -20.44 3.87
C LYS A 287 21.46 -18.92 3.77
N GLN A 288 22.11 -18.34 2.76
CA GLN A 288 21.95 -16.92 2.46
C GLN A 288 20.52 -16.66 1.96
N LEU A 289 19.88 -15.58 2.40
CA LEU A 289 18.57 -15.19 1.88
C LEU A 289 18.65 -14.89 0.37
N ILE A 290 17.78 -15.53 -0.41
CA ILE A 290 17.51 -15.19 -1.80
C ILE A 290 16.05 -14.75 -1.90
N TRP A 291 15.81 -13.45 -2.07
CA TRP A 291 14.46 -12.89 -2.05
C TRP A 291 13.89 -12.70 -3.46
N PHE A 292 12.91 -13.52 -3.82
CA PHE A 292 12.17 -13.49 -5.09
C PHE A 292 10.64 -13.30 -4.89
N ASP A 293 10.16 -12.69 -3.80
CA ASP A 293 8.75 -12.30 -3.61
C ASP A 293 8.53 -10.77 -3.70
N ASN A 294 9.35 -10.11 -4.52
CA ASN A 294 9.34 -8.67 -4.76
C ASN A 294 7.96 -8.12 -5.19
N ALA A 295 7.24 -8.86 -6.04
CA ALA A 295 5.91 -8.47 -6.51
C ALA A 295 4.81 -8.63 -5.44
N ALA A 296 5.11 -9.17 -4.24
CA ALA A 296 4.28 -9.01 -3.05
C ALA A 296 4.74 -7.79 -2.24
N THR A 297 6.03 -7.72 -1.90
CA THR A 297 6.66 -6.55 -1.27
C THR A 297 8.15 -6.55 -1.55
N THR A 298 8.74 -5.37 -1.78
CA THR A 298 10.19 -5.25 -1.92
C THR A 298 10.85 -4.97 -0.57
N HIS A 299 12.16 -5.22 -0.47
CA HIS A 299 12.97 -4.80 0.68
C HIS A 299 13.27 -3.29 0.64
N LYS A 300 13.84 -2.77 1.73
CA LYS A 300 13.99 -1.34 1.97
C LYS A 300 15.49 -0.99 1.98
N PRO A 301 15.94 0.04 1.23
CA PRO A 301 17.31 0.49 1.33
C PRO A 301 17.51 1.24 2.65
N GLN A 302 18.75 1.27 3.15
CA GLN A 302 19.12 1.89 4.43
C GLN A 302 18.67 3.36 4.50
N ALA A 303 18.74 4.09 3.39
CA ALA A 303 18.26 5.47 3.30
C ALA A 303 16.77 5.66 3.70
N VAL A 304 15.89 4.69 3.43
CA VAL A 304 14.48 4.73 3.84
C VAL A 304 14.34 4.44 5.34
N ILE A 305 15.10 3.47 5.84
CA ILE A 305 15.13 3.10 7.26
C ILE A 305 15.64 4.28 8.11
N ASP A 306 16.74 4.89 7.69
CA ASP A 306 17.33 6.06 8.33
C ASP A 306 16.39 7.27 8.27
N ARG A 307 15.69 7.49 7.14
CA ARG A 307 14.75 8.60 7.02
C ARG A 307 13.57 8.49 8.00
N LEU A 308 13.03 7.27 8.17
CA LEU A 308 11.98 6.98 9.16
C LEU A 308 12.50 7.19 10.59
N ALA A 309 13.66 6.63 10.91
CA ALA A 309 14.28 6.77 12.22
C ALA A 309 14.55 8.25 12.56
N TYR A 310 15.06 9.02 11.60
CA TYR A 310 15.31 10.45 11.75
C TYR A 310 14.02 11.25 11.98
N PHE A 311 12.95 10.95 11.22
CA PHE A 311 11.65 11.60 11.42
C PHE A 311 11.17 11.43 12.86
N TYR A 312 11.13 10.19 13.36
CA TYR A 312 10.68 9.90 14.72
C TYR A 312 11.59 10.47 15.81
N ALA A 313 12.91 10.52 15.58
CA ALA A 313 13.87 11.05 16.55
C ALA A 313 13.93 12.59 16.61
N HIS A 314 13.65 13.30 15.51
CA HIS A 314 13.98 14.73 15.39
C HIS A 314 12.88 15.64 14.85
N GLU A 315 11.88 15.11 14.12
CA GLU A 315 10.88 15.91 13.38
C GLU A 315 9.43 15.64 13.82
N ASN A 316 9.16 14.50 14.45
CA ASN A 316 7.82 14.00 14.73
C ASN A 316 6.87 15.03 15.36
N SER A 317 5.80 15.33 14.63
CA SER A 317 4.67 16.13 15.08
C SER A 317 3.46 15.91 14.17
N ASN A 318 2.31 16.43 14.57
CA ASN A 318 1.15 16.53 13.68
C ASN A 318 1.28 17.75 12.75
N ILE A 319 0.64 17.71 11.59
CA ILE A 319 0.84 18.62 10.46
C ILE A 319 -0.28 19.68 10.33
N HIS A 320 -0.01 20.71 9.52
CA HIS A 320 -0.90 21.80 9.08
C HIS A 320 -1.55 22.72 10.13
N ARG A 321 -1.74 22.30 11.39
CA ARG A 321 -2.59 23.02 12.38
C ARG A 321 -1.87 23.62 13.58
N ALA A 322 -0.55 23.55 13.67
CA ALA A 322 0.20 24.03 14.84
C ALA A 322 1.34 24.98 14.47
N ALA A 323 1.43 26.10 15.19
CA ALA A 323 2.37 27.20 14.94
C ALA A 323 3.78 26.99 15.57
N HIS A 324 4.12 25.76 15.98
CA HIS A 324 5.40 25.46 16.63
C HIS A 324 6.39 24.75 15.68
N ALA A 325 7.69 24.98 15.87
CA ALA A 325 8.75 24.55 14.94
C ALA A 325 8.77 23.05 14.57
N LEU A 326 8.29 22.16 15.43
CA LEU A 326 8.15 20.73 15.11
C LEU A 326 7.04 20.44 14.09
N ALA A 327 5.93 21.17 14.12
CA ALA A 327 4.82 20.99 13.18
C ALA A 327 5.15 21.61 11.81
N GLY A 328 5.89 22.72 11.78
CA GLY A 328 6.50 23.23 10.55
C GLY A 328 7.34 22.16 9.88
N ARG A 329 8.40 21.67 10.56
CA ARG A 329 9.28 20.63 10.02
C ARG A 329 8.56 19.34 9.60
N ALA A 330 7.59 18.86 10.38
CA ALA A 330 6.78 17.70 10.00
C ALA A 330 5.91 17.96 8.75
N THR A 331 5.34 19.17 8.62
CA THR A 331 4.53 19.56 7.45
C THR A 331 5.41 19.71 6.21
N ASP A 332 6.56 20.39 6.34
CA ASP A 332 7.53 20.58 5.26
C ASP A 332 8.02 19.22 4.72
N ALA A 333 8.32 18.27 5.61
CA ALA A 333 8.73 16.92 5.23
C ALA A 333 7.61 16.14 4.50
N TYR A 334 6.36 16.25 4.98
CA TYR A 334 5.20 15.57 4.39
C TYR A 334 4.86 16.11 2.99
N GLU A 335 4.82 17.43 2.83
CA GLU A 335 4.55 18.07 1.54
C GLU A 335 5.73 17.95 0.57
N HIS A 336 6.98 17.92 1.06
CA HIS A 336 8.13 17.55 0.23
C HIS A 336 8.00 16.14 -0.34
N ALA A 337 7.52 15.17 0.44
CA ALA A 337 7.26 13.82 -0.05
C ALA A 337 6.14 13.81 -1.11
N ARG A 338 5.08 14.63 -0.95
CA ARG A 338 4.02 14.80 -1.96
C ARG A 338 4.56 15.34 -3.28
N ASP A 339 5.43 16.35 -3.23
CA ASP A 339 6.08 16.93 -4.40
C ASP A 339 7.12 15.97 -5.04
N THR A 340 7.81 15.13 -4.26
CA THR A 340 8.63 14.03 -4.79
C THR A 340 7.79 12.97 -5.49
N VAL A 341 6.64 12.57 -4.94
CA VAL A 341 5.68 11.68 -5.64
C VAL A 341 5.24 12.30 -6.97
N ARG A 342 4.81 13.57 -6.94
CA ARG A 342 4.40 14.33 -8.14
C ARG A 342 5.49 14.32 -9.22
N ARG A 343 6.73 14.66 -8.86
CA ARG A 343 7.89 14.60 -9.78
C ARG A 343 8.11 13.20 -10.36
N PHE A 344 8.03 12.17 -9.51
CA PHE A 344 8.36 10.80 -9.89
C PHE A 344 7.44 10.27 -11.00
N ILE A 345 6.13 10.50 -10.86
CA ILE A 345 5.10 10.06 -11.81
C ILE A 345 4.76 11.07 -12.91
N GLY A 346 5.45 12.22 -12.97
CA GLY A 346 5.17 13.26 -13.96
C GLY A 346 3.82 13.96 -13.80
N ALA A 347 3.29 14.12 -12.57
CA ALA A 347 2.05 14.86 -12.34
C ALA A 347 2.22 16.39 -12.39
N SER A 348 1.15 17.12 -12.71
CA SER A 348 1.22 18.57 -12.96
C SER A 348 1.32 19.39 -11.66
N SER A 349 0.53 19.03 -10.64
CA SER A 349 0.47 19.71 -9.34
C SER A 349 0.58 18.70 -8.19
N PRO A 350 1.17 19.05 -7.03
CA PRO A 350 1.10 18.20 -5.85
C PRO A 350 -0.34 18.04 -5.35
N ASP A 351 -1.25 18.96 -5.70
CA ASP A 351 -2.67 18.87 -5.30
C ASP A 351 -3.44 17.74 -6.00
N GLU A 352 -2.84 17.12 -7.03
CA GLU A 352 -3.38 15.94 -7.71
C GLU A 352 -2.99 14.64 -6.98
N ILE A 353 -2.18 14.71 -5.93
CA ILE A 353 -1.61 13.58 -5.19
C ILE A 353 -2.28 13.46 -3.82
N VAL A 354 -3.02 12.37 -3.61
CA VAL A 354 -3.64 12.00 -2.32
C VAL A 354 -2.92 10.80 -1.73
N PHE A 355 -2.50 10.91 -0.47
CA PHE A 355 -1.94 9.79 0.29
C PHE A 355 -3.04 8.90 0.89
N VAL A 356 -2.83 7.59 0.77
CA VAL A 356 -3.71 6.52 1.27
C VAL A 356 -2.85 5.37 1.82
N ARG A 357 -3.45 4.31 2.38
CA ARG A 357 -2.70 3.15 2.92
C ARG A 357 -2.07 2.24 1.86
N GLY A 358 -2.47 2.37 0.59
CA GLY A 358 -2.01 1.52 -0.53
C GLY A 358 -3.01 1.50 -1.70
N THR A 359 -2.63 0.88 -2.82
CA THR A 359 -3.46 0.74 -4.04
C THR A 359 -4.88 0.25 -3.76
N THR A 360 -5.06 -0.72 -2.85
CA THR A 360 -6.39 -1.25 -2.51
C THR A 360 -7.31 -0.18 -1.91
N GLU A 361 -6.76 0.73 -1.11
CA GLU A 361 -7.52 1.86 -0.57
C GLU A 361 -7.73 2.93 -1.63
N ALA A 362 -6.73 3.18 -2.48
CA ALA A 362 -6.78 4.09 -3.62
C ALA A 362 -7.98 3.79 -4.56
N ILE A 363 -8.12 2.52 -4.98
CA ILE A 363 -9.21 2.08 -5.86
C ILE A 363 -10.56 2.10 -5.11
N ASN A 364 -10.58 1.76 -3.81
CA ASN A 364 -11.80 1.86 -3.00
C ASN A 364 -12.31 3.29 -2.87
N LEU A 365 -11.41 4.27 -2.68
CA LEU A 365 -11.75 5.68 -2.62
C LEU A 365 -12.44 6.12 -3.91
N ILE A 366 -11.83 5.82 -5.06
CA ILE A 366 -12.35 6.22 -6.39
C ILE A 366 -13.70 5.52 -6.66
N ALA A 367 -13.80 4.21 -6.42
CA ALA A 367 -15.05 3.47 -6.59
C ALA A 367 -16.19 3.98 -5.69
N LYS A 368 -15.89 4.37 -4.44
CA LYS A 368 -16.89 4.81 -3.43
C LYS A 368 -17.23 6.29 -3.48
N THR A 369 -16.50 7.10 -4.25
CA THR A 369 -16.76 8.53 -4.46
C THR A 369 -17.17 8.79 -5.90
N TRP A 370 -16.19 8.89 -6.80
CA TRP A 370 -16.40 9.08 -8.24
C TRP A 370 -17.35 8.02 -8.81
N GLY A 371 -17.11 6.73 -8.50
CA GLY A 371 -17.94 5.64 -9.00
C GLY A 371 -19.40 5.70 -8.52
N VAL A 372 -19.61 6.00 -7.23
CA VAL A 372 -20.97 6.16 -6.65
C VAL A 372 -21.71 7.37 -7.23
N GLN A 373 -21.00 8.42 -7.64
CA GLN A 373 -21.58 9.61 -8.26
C GLN A 373 -21.89 9.43 -9.75
N ASN A 374 -21.05 8.69 -10.50
CA ASN A 374 -21.05 8.68 -11.97
C ASN A 374 -21.52 7.36 -12.63
N VAL A 375 -21.73 6.29 -11.86
CA VAL A 375 -22.22 5.00 -12.38
C VAL A 375 -23.66 4.73 -11.94
N GLY A 376 -24.53 4.46 -12.91
CA GLY A 376 -25.95 4.10 -12.72
C GLY A 376 -26.30 2.65 -13.09
N GLU A 377 -27.60 2.39 -13.17
CA GLU A 377 -28.16 1.11 -13.62
C GLU A 377 -27.88 0.87 -15.12
N ASP A 378 -27.54 -0.36 -15.50
CA ASP A 378 -27.12 -0.78 -16.85
C ASP A 378 -25.84 -0.13 -17.40
N ASP A 379 -25.16 0.76 -16.65
CA ASP A 379 -23.85 1.28 -17.03
C ASP A 379 -22.77 0.21 -16.96
N GLU A 380 -21.64 0.43 -17.63
CA GLU A 380 -20.57 -0.57 -17.76
C GLU A 380 -19.26 -0.09 -17.15
N ILE A 381 -18.64 -0.98 -16.37
CA ILE A 381 -17.30 -0.86 -15.82
C ILE A 381 -16.44 -1.91 -16.54
N VAL A 382 -15.38 -1.49 -17.23
CA VAL A 382 -14.47 -2.39 -17.93
C VAL A 382 -13.24 -2.63 -17.07
N VAL A 383 -12.86 -3.90 -16.88
CA VAL A 383 -11.59 -4.34 -16.29
C VAL A 383 -10.89 -5.32 -17.22
N SER A 384 -9.63 -5.71 -16.96
CA SER A 384 -8.98 -6.80 -17.70
C SER A 384 -9.04 -8.15 -16.96
N HIS A 385 -8.72 -9.25 -17.64
CA HIS A 385 -8.45 -10.51 -16.93
C HIS A 385 -7.22 -10.43 -16.01
N LEU A 386 -6.25 -9.55 -16.31
CA LEU A 386 -4.96 -9.45 -15.62
C LEU A 386 -5.04 -8.77 -14.25
N GLU A 387 -6.21 -8.24 -13.87
CA GLU A 387 -6.37 -7.46 -12.66
C GLU A 387 -6.07 -8.26 -11.38
N HIS A 388 -5.36 -7.61 -10.47
CA HIS A 388 -5.29 -8.00 -9.08
C HIS A 388 -6.67 -7.80 -8.42
N HIS A 389 -7.04 -8.62 -7.43
CA HIS A 389 -8.35 -8.57 -6.75
C HIS A 389 -8.72 -7.16 -6.23
N ALA A 390 -7.73 -6.35 -5.86
CA ALA A 390 -7.94 -4.94 -5.47
C ALA A 390 -8.55 -4.07 -6.57
N ASN A 391 -8.32 -4.39 -7.84
CA ASN A 391 -8.91 -3.74 -9.02
C ASN A 391 -10.07 -4.55 -9.63
N ILE A 392 -10.69 -5.44 -8.84
CA ILE A 392 -11.89 -6.20 -9.23
C ILE A 392 -13.01 -6.00 -8.21
N VAL A 393 -12.73 -6.31 -6.94
CA VAL A 393 -13.74 -6.37 -5.87
C VAL A 393 -14.46 -5.02 -5.64
N PRO A 394 -13.79 -3.85 -5.65
CA PRO A 394 -14.49 -2.57 -5.49
C PRO A 394 -15.49 -2.29 -6.62
N TRP A 395 -15.15 -2.68 -7.85
CA TRP A 395 -16.04 -2.53 -9.01
C TRP A 395 -17.20 -3.51 -9.00
N GLN A 396 -16.98 -4.75 -8.53
CA GLN A 396 -18.07 -5.70 -8.29
C GLN A 396 -19.05 -5.19 -7.22
N GLN A 397 -18.53 -4.60 -6.13
CA GLN A 397 -19.36 -3.99 -5.09
C GLN A 397 -20.17 -2.80 -5.63
N LEU A 398 -19.53 -1.90 -6.38
CA LEU A 398 -20.21 -0.76 -7.02
C LEU A 398 -21.27 -1.24 -8.03
N ALA A 399 -20.94 -2.21 -8.87
CA ALA A 399 -21.87 -2.78 -9.85
C ALA A 399 -23.10 -3.40 -9.19
N ALA A 400 -22.90 -4.22 -8.15
CA ALA A 400 -24.00 -4.79 -7.36
C ALA A 400 -24.84 -3.72 -6.63
N GLN A 401 -24.23 -2.63 -6.18
CA GLN A 401 -24.94 -1.51 -5.54
C GLN A 401 -25.76 -0.67 -6.53
N LYS A 402 -25.29 -0.52 -7.77
CA LYS A 402 -25.84 0.40 -8.77
C LYS A 402 -26.70 -0.26 -9.85
N GLY A 403 -26.66 -1.57 -9.99
CA GLY A 403 -27.22 -2.27 -11.15
C GLY A 403 -26.34 -2.16 -12.41
N ALA A 404 -25.07 -1.82 -12.25
CA ALA A 404 -24.11 -1.72 -13.34
C ALA A 404 -23.54 -3.10 -13.72
N LYS A 405 -22.85 -3.19 -14.86
CA LYS A 405 -22.29 -4.43 -15.41
C LYS A 405 -20.77 -4.36 -15.46
N LEU A 406 -20.12 -5.43 -15.01
CA LEU A 406 -18.67 -5.61 -15.16
C LEU A 406 -18.39 -6.28 -16.50
N ARG A 407 -17.60 -5.65 -17.36
CA ARG A 407 -17.11 -6.18 -18.65
C ARG A 407 -15.61 -6.47 -18.52
N VAL A 408 -15.11 -7.52 -19.17
CA VAL A 408 -13.73 -8.02 -18.97
C VAL A 408 -12.98 -8.11 -20.30
N ILE A 409 -11.85 -7.41 -20.41
CA ILE A 409 -10.93 -7.49 -21.54
C ILE A 409 -10.26 -8.87 -21.55
N PRO A 410 -10.41 -9.67 -22.63
CA PRO A 410 -9.79 -10.98 -22.72
C PRO A 410 -8.28 -10.90 -23.00
N VAL A 411 -7.61 -12.01 -22.72
CA VAL A 411 -6.18 -12.21 -23.04
C VAL A 411 -6.00 -13.42 -23.94
N ASP A 412 -4.92 -13.41 -24.72
CA ASP A 412 -4.43 -14.57 -25.45
C ASP A 412 -3.75 -15.60 -24.53
N ASP A 413 -3.23 -16.67 -25.11
CA ASP A 413 -2.54 -17.75 -24.39
C ASP A 413 -1.08 -17.40 -24.02
N SER A 414 -0.54 -16.25 -24.45
CA SER A 414 0.70 -15.69 -23.91
C SER A 414 0.44 -14.88 -22.62
N GLY A 415 -0.79 -14.37 -22.46
CA GLY A 415 -1.21 -13.49 -21.38
C GLY A 415 -1.21 -12.01 -21.78
N GLN A 416 -1.16 -11.70 -23.09
CA GLN A 416 -1.30 -10.35 -23.62
C GLN A 416 -2.77 -9.96 -23.77
N VAL A 417 -3.13 -8.70 -23.50
CA VAL A 417 -4.50 -8.20 -23.68
C VAL A 417 -4.90 -8.13 -25.17
N LEU A 418 -6.13 -8.55 -25.47
CA LEU A 418 -6.68 -8.52 -26.82
C LEU A 418 -7.35 -7.16 -27.09
N LEU A 419 -6.59 -6.22 -27.64
CA LEU A 419 -7.07 -4.86 -27.92
C LEU A 419 -8.26 -4.81 -28.89
N ASP A 420 -8.35 -5.72 -29.86
CA ASP A 420 -9.50 -5.81 -30.76
C ASP A 420 -10.79 -6.23 -30.06
N GLU A 421 -10.69 -7.05 -29.01
CA GLU A 421 -11.85 -7.38 -28.17
C GLU A 421 -12.20 -6.22 -27.25
N TYR A 422 -11.21 -5.53 -26.66
CA TYR A 422 -11.44 -4.33 -25.88
C TYR A 422 -12.19 -3.24 -26.66
N ARG A 423 -11.79 -2.98 -27.93
CA ARG A 423 -12.49 -2.03 -28.82
C ARG A 423 -13.97 -2.38 -29.01
N LYS A 424 -14.36 -3.66 -28.95
CA LYS A 424 -15.77 -4.12 -29.03
C LYS A 424 -16.53 -4.04 -27.71
N LEU A 425 -15.84 -3.91 -26.58
CA LEU A 425 -16.48 -3.70 -25.27
C LEU A 425 -16.95 -2.25 -25.11
N LEU A 426 -16.19 -1.29 -25.63
CA LEU A 426 -16.45 0.15 -25.49
C LEU A 426 -17.74 0.61 -26.18
N ASN A 427 -18.53 1.40 -25.46
CA ASN A 427 -19.79 2.00 -25.91
C ASN A 427 -20.24 3.10 -24.92
N ASP A 428 -21.29 3.86 -25.24
CA ASP A 428 -21.80 5.01 -24.45
C ASP A 428 -22.22 4.68 -23.00
N ARG A 429 -22.44 3.40 -22.66
CA ARG A 429 -22.69 2.94 -21.28
C ARG A 429 -21.40 2.75 -20.49
N THR A 430 -20.24 2.66 -21.13
CA THR A 430 -18.94 2.54 -20.45
C THR A 430 -18.64 3.82 -19.70
N LYS A 431 -18.57 3.76 -18.36
CA LYS A 431 -18.26 4.92 -17.51
C LYS A 431 -16.80 4.96 -17.09
N ILE A 432 -16.21 3.80 -16.81
CA ILE A 432 -14.80 3.70 -16.44
C ILE A 432 -14.16 2.42 -16.95
N VAL A 433 -12.94 2.55 -17.42
CA VAL A 433 -12.01 1.46 -17.76
C VAL A 433 -10.94 1.45 -16.68
N SER A 434 -10.79 0.34 -15.96
CA SER A 434 -9.84 0.20 -14.88
C SER A 434 -8.90 -0.97 -15.16
N VAL A 435 -7.65 -0.67 -15.47
CA VAL A 435 -6.67 -1.68 -15.94
C VAL A 435 -5.34 -1.58 -15.19
N THR A 436 -4.71 -2.73 -14.95
CA THR A 436 -3.33 -2.76 -14.48
C THR A 436 -2.35 -2.38 -15.59
N GLN A 437 -1.28 -1.66 -15.25
CA GLN A 437 -0.19 -1.40 -16.19
C GLN A 437 0.77 -2.59 -16.30
N VAL A 438 0.97 -3.34 -15.21
CA VAL A 438 1.85 -4.52 -15.16
C VAL A 438 1.20 -5.59 -14.28
N SER A 439 0.89 -6.75 -14.86
CA SER A 439 0.25 -7.85 -14.12
C SER A 439 1.14 -8.39 -13.01
N ASN A 440 0.62 -8.45 -11.78
CA ASN A 440 1.36 -8.99 -10.63
C ASN A 440 1.57 -10.51 -10.68
N ALA A 441 0.78 -11.22 -11.48
CA ALA A 441 0.82 -12.67 -11.62
C ALA A 441 1.61 -13.08 -12.86
N LEU A 442 1.38 -12.42 -14.00
CA LEU A 442 1.99 -12.78 -15.27
C LEU A 442 3.17 -11.90 -15.68
N GLY A 443 3.39 -10.75 -15.04
CA GLY A 443 4.39 -9.76 -15.45
C GLY A 443 4.03 -8.95 -16.71
N THR A 444 2.98 -9.34 -17.46
CA THR A 444 2.57 -8.68 -18.72
C THR A 444 2.51 -7.18 -18.58
N VAL A 445 3.22 -6.45 -19.45
CA VAL A 445 3.07 -5.01 -19.63
C VAL A 445 1.85 -4.77 -20.52
N VAL A 446 0.90 -3.99 -19.99
CA VAL A 446 -0.34 -3.66 -20.69
C VAL A 446 -0.12 -2.34 -21.47
N PRO A 447 -0.57 -2.24 -22.74
CA PRO A 447 -0.50 -1.01 -23.54
C PRO A 447 -1.52 0.04 -23.05
N VAL A 448 -1.32 0.51 -21.81
CA VAL A 448 -2.27 1.38 -21.10
C VAL A 448 -2.52 2.70 -21.80
N LYS A 449 -1.53 3.26 -22.51
CA LYS A 449 -1.72 4.49 -23.29
C LYS A 449 -2.82 4.34 -24.35
N GLU A 450 -2.75 3.30 -25.18
CA GLU A 450 -3.78 3.03 -26.17
C GLU A 450 -5.13 2.70 -25.51
N ILE A 451 -5.12 2.02 -24.35
CA ILE A 451 -6.35 1.72 -23.60
C ILE A 451 -7.02 2.99 -23.09
N VAL A 452 -6.26 3.93 -22.51
CA VAL A 452 -6.74 5.23 -22.03
C VAL A 452 -7.29 6.06 -23.20
N GLU A 453 -6.53 6.20 -24.27
CA GLU A 453 -6.97 6.92 -25.48
C GLU A 453 -8.29 6.37 -26.07
N LEU A 454 -8.44 5.04 -26.09
CA LEU A 454 -9.67 4.38 -26.51
C LEU A 454 -10.83 4.62 -25.52
N ALA A 455 -10.57 4.57 -24.20
CA ALA A 455 -11.57 4.84 -23.18
C ALA A 455 -12.15 6.26 -23.31
N HIS A 456 -11.27 7.26 -23.49
CA HIS A 456 -11.67 8.65 -23.70
C HIS A 456 -12.47 8.86 -24.98
N ARG A 457 -12.12 8.17 -26.08
CA ARG A 457 -12.90 8.19 -27.32
C ARG A 457 -14.34 7.66 -27.13
N ALA A 458 -14.56 6.80 -26.14
CA ALA A 458 -15.88 6.31 -25.74
C ALA A 458 -16.54 7.16 -24.62
N GLY A 459 -15.93 8.28 -24.20
CA GLY A 459 -16.41 9.13 -23.12
C GLY A 459 -16.21 8.56 -21.70
N ALA A 460 -15.51 7.42 -21.58
CA ALA A 460 -15.22 6.78 -20.30
C ALA A 460 -14.00 7.40 -19.61
N LYS A 461 -13.93 7.28 -18.28
CA LYS A 461 -12.72 7.56 -17.50
C LYS A 461 -11.75 6.38 -17.50
N ALA A 462 -10.47 6.64 -17.28
CA ALA A 462 -9.44 5.61 -17.21
C ALA A 462 -8.69 5.61 -15.87
N LEU A 463 -8.75 4.49 -15.14
CA LEU A 463 -7.90 4.23 -13.98
C LEU A 463 -6.79 3.24 -14.36
N VAL A 464 -5.56 3.57 -13.97
CA VAL A 464 -4.38 2.72 -14.15
C VAL A 464 -3.88 2.21 -12.79
N ASP A 465 -3.95 0.90 -12.56
CA ASP A 465 -3.30 0.24 -11.42
C ASP A 465 -1.80 0.04 -11.74
N GLY A 466 -1.00 0.97 -11.23
CA GLY A 466 0.45 1.00 -11.36
C GLY A 466 1.19 0.34 -10.20
N ALA A 467 0.54 -0.50 -9.39
CA ALA A 467 1.15 -1.08 -8.19
C ALA A 467 2.41 -1.92 -8.46
N GLN A 468 2.62 -2.40 -9.69
CA GLN A 468 3.86 -3.08 -10.09
C GLN A 468 4.70 -2.24 -11.05
N SER A 469 4.10 -1.48 -11.98
CA SER A 469 4.86 -0.71 -12.98
C SER A 469 5.77 0.32 -12.33
N ILE A 470 5.31 0.95 -11.25
CA ILE A 470 6.00 2.06 -10.58
C ILE A 470 7.47 1.74 -10.22
N SER A 471 7.78 0.49 -9.85
CA SER A 471 9.14 0.03 -9.47
C SER A 471 9.98 -0.47 -10.64
N HIS A 472 9.37 -0.80 -11.78
CA HIS A 472 10.00 -1.55 -12.88
C HIS A 472 10.18 -0.72 -14.16
N MET A 473 9.43 0.37 -14.33
CA MET A 473 9.47 1.21 -15.52
C MET A 473 9.13 2.68 -15.20
N ARG A 474 9.55 3.60 -16.08
CA ARG A 474 9.14 5.00 -15.98
C ARG A 474 7.62 5.14 -16.11
N VAL A 475 7.04 5.99 -15.25
CA VAL A 475 5.65 6.42 -15.33
C VAL A 475 5.62 7.94 -15.56
N ASP A 476 4.80 8.36 -16.52
CA ASP A 476 4.39 9.74 -16.73
C ASP A 476 2.87 9.76 -16.92
N VAL A 477 2.14 10.23 -15.91
CA VAL A 477 0.66 10.22 -15.90
C VAL A 477 0.06 11.21 -16.89
N GLN A 478 0.78 12.27 -17.26
CA GLN A 478 0.35 13.22 -18.29
C GLN A 478 0.55 12.63 -19.69
N ALA A 479 1.68 11.95 -19.95
CA ALA A 479 1.94 11.28 -21.23
C ALA A 479 1.05 10.04 -21.47
N LEU A 480 0.58 9.41 -20.38
CA LEU A 480 -0.47 8.38 -20.40
C LEU A 480 -1.90 8.94 -20.50
N ASP A 481 -2.08 10.23 -20.24
CA ASP A 481 -3.36 10.93 -20.04
C ASP A 481 -4.33 10.26 -19.04
N ALA A 482 -3.83 9.46 -18.09
CA ALA A 482 -4.67 8.71 -17.16
C ALA A 482 -5.55 9.65 -16.30
N ASP A 483 -6.84 9.35 -16.13
CA ASP A 483 -7.71 10.13 -15.23
C ASP A 483 -7.37 9.86 -13.76
N PHE A 484 -6.99 8.62 -13.46
CA PHE A 484 -6.47 8.18 -12.17
C PHE A 484 -5.27 7.25 -12.36
N PHE A 485 -4.27 7.36 -11.48
CA PHE A 485 -3.15 6.42 -11.39
C PHE A 485 -2.89 6.08 -9.93
N VAL A 486 -2.69 4.79 -9.60
CA VAL A 486 -2.63 4.34 -8.20
C VAL A 486 -1.46 3.39 -7.94
N PHE A 487 -0.78 3.53 -6.80
CA PHE A 487 0.31 2.63 -6.40
C PHE A 487 0.49 2.50 -4.88
N SER A 488 1.27 1.50 -4.46
CA SER A 488 1.61 1.20 -3.06
C SER A 488 3.10 1.43 -2.79
N GLY A 489 3.44 2.17 -1.73
CA GLY A 489 4.83 2.46 -1.38
C GLY A 489 5.67 1.22 -1.06
N HIS A 490 5.06 0.20 -0.45
CA HIS A 490 5.76 -1.03 -0.07
C HIS A 490 6.26 -1.89 -1.26
N LYS A 491 5.81 -1.60 -2.48
CA LYS A 491 6.30 -2.22 -3.72
C LYS A 491 7.40 -1.41 -4.43
N ILE A 492 7.53 -0.12 -4.10
CA ILE A 492 8.64 0.74 -4.54
C ILE A 492 9.60 1.05 -3.40
N TYR A 493 9.99 0.01 -2.67
CA TYR A 493 11.07 0.04 -1.66
C TYR A 493 10.82 0.97 -0.46
N GLY A 494 9.67 1.64 -0.44
CA GLY A 494 9.19 2.49 0.64
C GLY A 494 8.44 1.70 1.72
N PRO A 495 7.91 2.39 2.73
CA PRO A 495 7.31 1.77 3.90
C PRO A 495 6.01 0.99 3.59
N THR A 496 5.56 0.18 4.55
CA THR A 496 4.20 -0.35 4.57
C THR A 496 3.18 0.73 4.92
N GLY A 497 1.89 0.48 4.70
CA GLY A 497 0.84 1.38 5.19
C GLY A 497 0.76 2.75 4.49
N ILE A 498 1.46 2.92 3.36
CA ILE A 498 1.41 4.12 2.52
C ILE A 498 1.29 3.75 1.03
N GLY A 499 0.57 4.58 0.29
CA GLY A 499 0.35 4.53 -1.14
C GLY A 499 -0.30 5.82 -1.62
N VAL A 500 -0.59 5.88 -2.91
CA VAL A 500 -0.92 7.12 -3.61
C VAL A 500 -2.12 6.91 -4.54
N VAL A 501 -3.02 7.89 -4.56
CA VAL A 501 -3.88 8.22 -5.70
C VAL A 501 -3.31 9.46 -6.38
N TYR A 502 -2.99 9.35 -7.66
CA TYR A 502 -3.05 10.48 -8.58
C TYR A 502 -4.46 10.55 -9.17
N GLY A 503 -5.02 11.75 -9.28
CA GLY A 503 -6.21 12.01 -10.08
C GLY A 503 -6.15 13.39 -10.70
N LYS A 504 -6.57 13.53 -11.96
CA LYS A 504 -6.62 14.83 -12.65
C LYS A 504 -7.39 15.85 -11.82
N ARG A 505 -6.82 17.05 -11.62
CA ARG A 505 -7.37 18.09 -10.73
C ARG A 505 -8.88 18.32 -10.90
N ALA A 506 -9.33 18.49 -12.16
CA ALA A 506 -10.73 18.75 -12.51
C ALA A 506 -11.70 17.62 -12.10
N ILE A 507 -11.21 16.40 -11.90
CA ILE A 507 -12.03 15.26 -11.44
C ILE A 507 -12.05 15.22 -9.91
N LEU A 508 -10.91 15.44 -9.26
CA LEU A 508 -10.81 15.50 -7.79
C LEU A 508 -11.64 16.64 -7.20
N ASP A 509 -11.73 17.79 -7.88
CA ASP A 509 -12.52 18.95 -7.43
C ASP A 509 -14.02 18.66 -7.36
N ASP A 510 -14.54 17.82 -8.26
CA ASP A 510 -15.97 17.43 -8.34
C ASP A 510 -16.32 16.18 -7.50
N MET A 511 -15.31 15.41 -7.07
CA MET A 511 -15.50 14.19 -6.28
C MET A 511 -15.93 14.48 -4.83
N PRO A 512 -16.99 13.83 -4.32
CA PRO A 512 -17.40 13.96 -2.92
C PRO A 512 -16.36 13.34 -1.97
N PRO A 513 -16.29 13.79 -0.70
CA PRO A 513 -15.39 13.19 0.28
C PRO A 513 -15.74 11.72 0.54
N TRP A 514 -14.73 10.90 0.86
CA TRP A 514 -14.92 9.48 1.17
C TRP A 514 -15.04 9.21 2.67
N GLN A 515 -13.98 9.51 3.41
CA GLN A 515 -13.92 9.38 4.87
C GLN A 515 -14.14 10.76 5.49
N GLY A 516 -14.94 10.83 6.57
CA GLY A 516 -15.24 12.09 7.27
C GLY A 516 -14.47 12.19 8.58
N GLY A 517 -13.97 13.38 8.90
CA GLY A 517 -13.28 13.64 10.16
C GLY A 517 -12.54 14.98 10.17
N GLY A 518 -11.59 15.14 11.10
CA GLY A 518 -10.65 16.26 11.05
C GLY A 518 -9.78 16.24 9.78
N ASN A 519 -9.01 17.31 9.56
CA ASN A 519 -8.13 17.52 8.41
C ASN A 519 -8.81 17.77 7.06
N MET A 520 -9.83 16.99 6.72
CA MET A 520 -10.57 17.10 5.45
C MET A 520 -11.68 18.18 5.46
N ILE A 521 -11.91 18.83 6.61
CA ILE A 521 -12.84 19.95 6.78
C ILE A 521 -12.15 21.31 6.72
N ALA A 522 -12.87 22.31 6.20
CA ALA A 522 -12.53 23.72 6.26
C ALA A 522 -13.33 24.45 7.35
N ASP A 523 -14.61 24.08 7.53
CA ASP A 523 -15.49 24.57 8.59
C ASP A 523 -16.51 23.50 9.01
N VAL A 524 -16.92 23.50 10.28
CA VAL A 524 -17.88 22.54 10.85
C VAL A 524 -18.79 23.23 11.87
N THR A 525 -20.08 23.26 11.56
CA THR A 525 -21.17 23.54 12.50
C THR A 525 -22.06 22.30 12.67
N PHE A 526 -23.04 22.33 13.56
CA PHE A 526 -23.99 21.21 13.71
C PHE A 526 -24.97 21.11 12.51
N GLU A 527 -25.18 22.23 11.81
CA GLU A 527 -26.10 22.37 10.68
C GLU A 527 -25.41 22.09 9.34
N ARG A 528 -24.09 22.34 9.23
CA ARG A 528 -23.35 22.27 7.96
C ARG A 528 -21.87 21.96 8.17
N THR A 529 -21.31 21.18 7.26
CA THR A 529 -19.86 21.04 7.06
C THR A 529 -19.44 21.66 5.72
N VAL A 530 -18.28 22.30 5.69
CA VAL A 530 -17.58 22.74 4.49
C VAL A 530 -16.26 21.95 4.40
N PHE A 531 -16.01 21.32 3.26
CA PHE A 531 -14.83 20.48 3.04
C PHE A 531 -13.66 21.27 2.45
N GLN A 532 -12.44 20.78 2.68
CA GLN A 532 -11.25 21.28 1.99
C GLN A 532 -11.31 21.00 0.47
N PRO A 533 -10.51 21.70 -0.35
CA PRO A 533 -10.17 21.22 -1.68
C PRO A 533 -9.34 19.92 -1.62
N PRO A 534 -9.21 19.21 -2.76
CA PRO A 534 -8.16 18.20 -2.93
C PRO A 534 -6.76 18.82 -2.71
N PRO A 535 -5.80 18.06 -2.16
CA PRO A 535 -5.90 16.64 -1.83
C PRO A 535 -6.53 16.40 -0.44
N ASN A 536 -6.50 17.40 0.45
CA ASN A 536 -6.89 17.30 1.86
C ASN A 536 -8.32 16.79 2.09
N ARG A 537 -9.26 17.05 1.17
CA ARG A 537 -10.62 16.48 1.16
C ARG A 537 -10.67 14.97 1.37
N PHE A 538 -9.61 14.28 0.95
CA PHE A 538 -9.52 12.82 0.94
C PHE A 538 -8.60 12.25 2.05
N GLU A 539 -7.83 13.11 2.73
CA GLU A 539 -6.89 12.75 3.79
C GLU A 539 -7.51 13.03 5.17
N ALA A 540 -8.53 12.22 5.52
CA ALA A 540 -9.28 12.36 6.77
C ALA A 540 -8.48 11.90 8.00
N GLY A 541 -8.51 12.69 9.08
CA GLY A 541 -7.82 12.40 10.33
C GLY A 541 -6.34 12.79 10.30
N THR A 542 -5.53 12.12 11.13
CA THR A 542 -4.05 12.25 11.07
C THR A 542 -3.54 11.23 10.06
N GLY A 543 -2.91 11.69 8.98
CA GLY A 543 -2.34 10.84 7.94
C GLY A 543 -1.14 10.02 8.42
N ASN A 544 -0.64 9.13 7.56
CA ASN A 544 0.56 8.34 7.86
C ASN A 544 1.83 9.14 7.52
N ILE A 545 2.13 10.15 8.36
CA ILE A 545 3.10 11.22 8.07
C ILE A 545 4.51 10.66 7.84
N ALA A 546 5.02 9.84 8.78
CA ALA A 546 6.36 9.29 8.71
C ALA A 546 6.54 8.38 7.48
N ASP A 547 5.54 7.57 7.14
CA ASP A 547 5.65 6.64 6.02
C ASP A 547 5.53 7.34 4.66
N ALA A 548 4.77 8.44 4.56
CA ALA A 548 4.83 9.33 3.39
C ALA A 548 6.24 9.92 3.21
N VAL A 549 6.85 10.40 4.30
CA VAL A 549 8.24 10.90 4.32
C VAL A 549 9.25 9.80 3.92
N GLY A 550 9.06 8.57 4.41
CA GLY A 550 9.86 7.41 4.01
C GLY A 550 9.63 6.97 2.56
N LEU A 551 8.42 7.15 2.01
CA LEU A 551 8.13 6.94 0.59
C LEU A 551 8.88 7.96 -0.28
N GLY A 552 8.94 9.22 0.13
CA GLY A 552 9.76 10.24 -0.54
C GLY A 552 11.21 9.79 -0.71
N ALA A 553 11.86 9.36 0.39
CA ALA A 553 13.22 8.84 0.35
C ALA A 553 13.40 7.56 -0.51
N ALA A 554 12.36 6.74 -0.65
CA ALA A 554 12.39 5.56 -1.52
C ALA A 554 12.35 5.95 -3.01
N LEU A 555 11.52 6.92 -3.37
CA LEU A 555 11.44 7.47 -4.72
C LEU A 555 12.74 8.20 -5.11
N ASP A 556 13.34 8.94 -4.17
CA ASP A 556 14.64 9.58 -4.39
C ASP A 556 15.77 8.55 -4.55
N TYR A 557 15.73 7.43 -3.82
CA TYR A 557 16.65 6.31 -4.02
C TYR A 557 16.52 5.71 -5.44
N VAL A 558 15.29 5.44 -5.90
CA VAL A 558 15.03 4.92 -7.25
C VAL A 558 15.47 5.91 -8.33
N ASN A 559 15.16 7.20 -8.17
CA ASN A 559 15.63 8.28 -9.07
C ASN A 559 17.15 8.35 -9.16
N ARG A 560 17.85 8.18 -8.04
CA ARG A 560 19.33 8.22 -7.96
C ARG A 560 19.98 7.05 -8.72
N VAL A 561 19.43 5.84 -8.62
CA VAL A 561 19.86 4.68 -9.43
C VAL A 561 19.49 4.89 -10.90
N GLY A 562 18.34 5.51 -11.15
CA GLY A 562 17.75 5.78 -12.46
C GLY A 562 16.82 4.65 -12.88
N ILE A 563 15.53 4.95 -13.04
CA ILE A 563 14.51 3.95 -13.38
C ILE A 563 14.81 3.21 -14.69
N GLU A 564 15.44 3.87 -15.67
CA GLU A 564 15.84 3.21 -16.93
C GLU A 564 17.01 2.23 -16.77
N ASN A 565 17.87 2.43 -15.77
CA ASN A 565 18.93 1.48 -15.44
C ASN A 565 18.36 0.25 -14.71
N ILE A 566 17.39 0.48 -13.82
CA ILE A 566 16.61 -0.56 -13.15
C ILE A 566 15.86 -1.40 -14.18
N ALA A 567 15.08 -0.76 -15.05
CA ALA A 567 14.30 -1.41 -16.09
C ALA A 567 15.16 -2.28 -17.03
N ARG A 568 16.31 -1.76 -17.47
CA ARG A 568 17.28 -2.51 -18.28
C ARG A 568 17.86 -3.71 -17.52
N TYR A 569 18.37 -3.50 -16.30
CA TYR A 569 18.97 -4.60 -15.53
C TYR A 569 17.96 -5.71 -15.19
N GLU A 570 16.73 -5.33 -14.82
CA GLU A 570 15.66 -6.28 -14.53
C GLU A 570 15.18 -7.01 -15.79
N HIS A 571 15.25 -6.39 -16.97
CA HIS A 571 15.02 -7.08 -18.23
C HIS A 571 16.07 -8.14 -18.52
N ASP A 572 17.34 -7.76 -18.44
CA ASP A 572 18.46 -8.65 -18.76
C ASP A 572 18.45 -9.86 -17.80
N LEU A 573 18.16 -9.62 -16.51
CA LEU A 573 17.98 -10.66 -15.50
C LEU A 573 16.74 -11.54 -15.75
N LEU A 574 15.61 -10.96 -16.21
CA LEU A 574 14.41 -11.70 -16.59
C LEU A 574 14.63 -12.57 -17.84
N ALA A 575 15.35 -12.05 -18.84
CA ALA A 575 15.72 -12.76 -20.06
C ALA A 575 16.64 -13.94 -19.72
N TYR A 576 17.67 -13.70 -18.91
CA TYR A 576 18.53 -14.75 -18.38
C TYR A 576 17.71 -15.82 -17.65
N ALA A 577 16.93 -15.44 -16.64
CA ALA A 577 16.13 -16.37 -15.85
C ALA A 577 15.13 -17.17 -16.68
N THR A 578 14.51 -16.55 -17.69
CA THR A 578 13.60 -17.22 -18.62
C THR A 578 14.36 -18.27 -19.45
N SER A 579 15.54 -17.92 -19.97
CA SER A 579 16.35 -18.83 -20.80
C SER A 579 16.89 -20.06 -20.04
N VAL A 580 17.20 -19.94 -18.75
CA VAL A 580 17.71 -21.07 -17.93
C VAL A 580 16.62 -21.92 -17.27
N LEU A 581 15.43 -21.33 -17.02
CA LEU A 581 14.30 -22.00 -16.38
C LEU A 581 13.37 -22.70 -17.38
N ALA A 582 13.07 -22.08 -18.53
CA ALA A 582 12.15 -22.67 -19.53
C ALA A 582 12.58 -24.04 -20.08
N PRO A 583 13.88 -24.37 -20.26
CA PRO A 583 14.31 -25.69 -20.73
C PRO A 583 14.24 -26.80 -19.68
N VAL A 584 13.90 -26.50 -18.42
CA VAL A 584 13.87 -27.52 -17.36
C VAL A 584 12.69 -28.47 -17.59
N PRO A 585 12.90 -29.80 -17.64
CA PRO A 585 11.82 -30.76 -17.90
C PRO A 585 10.63 -30.57 -16.95
N GLY A 586 9.43 -30.60 -17.51
CA GLY A 586 8.19 -30.44 -16.74
C GLY A 586 7.85 -29.01 -16.32
N VAL A 587 8.73 -28.02 -16.48
CA VAL A 587 8.38 -26.61 -16.24
C VAL A 587 7.44 -26.12 -17.36
N ARG A 588 6.38 -25.42 -16.96
CA ARG A 588 5.55 -24.60 -17.84
C ARG A 588 5.49 -23.18 -17.28
N LEU A 589 6.01 -22.21 -18.02
CA LEU A 589 5.84 -20.80 -17.71
C LEU A 589 4.39 -20.36 -17.92
N VAL A 590 3.96 -19.36 -17.16
CA VAL A 590 2.62 -18.76 -17.20
C VAL A 590 2.81 -17.25 -17.24
N GLY A 591 2.39 -16.60 -18.33
CA GLY A 591 2.81 -15.23 -18.64
C GLY A 591 4.09 -15.23 -19.48
N THR A 592 3.90 -15.41 -20.78
CA THR A 592 4.93 -15.37 -21.83
C THR A 592 4.61 -14.29 -22.89
N ALA A 593 3.88 -13.27 -22.48
CA ALA A 593 3.73 -12.02 -23.23
C ALA A 593 5.11 -11.46 -23.61
N ARG A 594 5.19 -10.80 -24.77
CA ARG A 594 6.43 -10.23 -25.32
C ARG A 594 7.06 -9.23 -24.36
N ASP A 595 6.25 -8.26 -23.92
CA ASP A 595 6.67 -7.14 -23.10
C ASP A 595 6.27 -7.46 -21.65
N LYS A 596 7.27 -7.66 -20.78
CA LYS A 596 7.06 -8.25 -19.46
C LYS A 596 8.00 -7.67 -18.41
N ALA A 597 7.46 -7.28 -17.26
CA ALA A 597 8.23 -6.98 -16.06
C ALA A 597 8.79 -8.28 -15.42
N SER A 598 9.61 -8.14 -14.39
CA SER A 598 10.45 -9.16 -13.76
C SER A 598 9.73 -10.29 -13.00
N VAL A 599 8.66 -10.87 -13.56
CA VAL A 599 7.86 -11.96 -12.98
C VAL A 599 7.96 -13.23 -13.84
N LEU A 600 8.30 -14.36 -13.19
CA LEU A 600 8.45 -15.67 -13.82
C LEU A 600 7.49 -16.70 -13.22
N SER A 601 6.17 -16.45 -13.25
CA SER A 601 5.19 -17.46 -12.84
C SER A 601 5.36 -18.77 -13.61
N PHE A 602 5.38 -19.88 -12.90
CA PHE A 602 5.49 -21.22 -13.49
C PHE A 602 4.74 -22.29 -12.68
N VAL A 603 4.53 -23.44 -13.32
CA VAL A 603 4.16 -24.70 -12.68
C VAL A 603 5.15 -25.78 -13.07
N LEU A 604 5.33 -26.79 -12.21
CA LEU A 604 6.21 -27.93 -12.45
C LEU A 604 5.36 -29.21 -12.51
N LYS A 605 5.46 -29.94 -13.62
CA LYS A 605 4.73 -31.20 -13.83
C LYS A 605 5.00 -32.18 -12.69
N GLY A 606 3.94 -32.77 -12.14
CA GLY A 606 4.02 -33.78 -11.09
C GLY A 606 4.31 -33.24 -9.69
N TYR A 607 4.23 -31.92 -9.48
CA TYR A 607 4.41 -31.27 -8.19
C TYR A 607 3.32 -30.23 -7.92
N GLU A 608 2.82 -30.18 -6.68
CA GLU A 608 1.98 -29.06 -6.23
C GLU A 608 2.84 -27.81 -5.99
N THR A 609 2.25 -26.61 -6.11
CA THR A 609 3.02 -25.35 -6.03
C THR A 609 3.66 -25.14 -4.66
N GLU A 610 3.04 -25.71 -3.63
CA GLU A 610 3.44 -25.73 -2.23
C GLU A 610 4.65 -26.64 -2.02
N GLU A 611 4.71 -27.82 -2.66
CA GLU A 611 5.89 -28.71 -2.63
C GLU A 611 7.12 -28.00 -3.20
N VAL A 612 6.95 -27.29 -4.32
CA VAL A 612 8.04 -26.52 -4.96
C VAL A 612 8.46 -25.34 -4.09
N GLY A 613 7.50 -24.58 -3.54
CA GLY A 613 7.76 -23.45 -2.65
C GLY A 613 8.49 -23.86 -1.37
N GLN A 614 8.11 -24.99 -0.76
CA GLN A 614 8.81 -25.53 0.41
C GLN A 614 10.26 -25.92 0.06
N ALA A 615 10.46 -26.68 -1.02
CA ALA A 615 11.79 -27.13 -1.44
C ALA A 615 12.75 -25.99 -1.83
N LEU A 616 12.21 -24.83 -2.21
CA LEU A 616 12.95 -23.59 -2.43
C LEU A 616 13.29 -22.87 -1.11
N ASN A 617 12.33 -22.77 -0.20
CA ASN A 617 12.53 -22.18 1.12
C ASN A 617 13.60 -22.95 1.94
N GLU A 618 13.65 -24.29 1.83
CA GLU A 618 14.69 -25.14 2.42
C GLU A 618 16.13 -24.75 2.00
N GLU A 619 16.30 -24.12 0.83
CA GLU A 619 17.58 -23.61 0.32
C GLU A 619 17.76 -22.09 0.54
N GLY A 620 16.87 -21.45 1.30
CA GLY A 620 16.89 -20.00 1.58
C GLY A 620 16.23 -19.13 0.50
N ILE A 621 15.53 -19.74 -0.46
CA ILE A 621 14.91 -19.04 -1.60
C ILE A 621 13.45 -18.73 -1.30
N ALA A 622 13.14 -17.45 -1.06
CA ALA A 622 11.79 -16.97 -0.82
C ALA A 622 11.07 -16.69 -2.14
N VAL A 623 10.08 -17.51 -2.48
CA VAL A 623 9.11 -17.31 -3.57
C VAL A 623 7.69 -17.35 -3.02
N ARG A 624 6.71 -16.90 -3.80
CA ARG A 624 5.30 -17.11 -3.47
C ARG A 624 4.70 -18.25 -4.25
N SER A 625 4.00 -19.16 -3.58
CA SER A 625 3.12 -20.16 -4.19
C SER A 625 1.67 -19.80 -3.89
N GLY A 626 0.75 -20.16 -4.79
CA GLY A 626 -0.68 -19.90 -4.64
C GLY A 626 -1.25 -19.00 -5.75
N HIS A 627 -2.36 -18.33 -5.45
CA HIS A 627 -3.19 -17.65 -6.46
C HIS A 627 -2.84 -16.16 -6.72
N HIS A 628 -1.82 -15.61 -6.05
CA HIS A 628 -1.31 -14.22 -6.18
C HIS A 628 -2.37 -13.11 -6.14
N CYS A 629 -3.51 -13.33 -5.47
CA CYS A 629 -4.67 -12.43 -5.54
C CYS A 629 -5.09 -12.08 -6.99
N ALA A 630 -5.00 -13.05 -7.90
CA ALA A 630 -5.30 -12.93 -9.33
C ALA A 630 -5.94 -14.23 -9.86
N GLN A 631 -6.94 -14.77 -9.14
CA GLN A 631 -7.59 -16.04 -9.50
C GLN A 631 -8.20 -16.07 -10.91
N PRO A 632 -8.85 -15.00 -11.44
CA PRO A 632 -9.45 -15.04 -12.78
C PRO A 632 -8.46 -15.32 -13.91
N ILE A 633 -7.27 -14.69 -13.87
CA ILE A 633 -6.24 -14.95 -14.89
C ILE A 633 -5.68 -16.37 -14.78
N LEU A 634 -5.42 -16.87 -13.57
CA LEU A 634 -4.92 -18.25 -13.41
C LEU A 634 -5.94 -19.27 -13.95
N ARG A 635 -7.25 -19.05 -13.70
CA ARG A 635 -8.33 -19.89 -14.22
C ARG A 635 -8.42 -19.85 -15.74
N ARG A 636 -8.20 -18.69 -16.37
CA ARG A 636 -8.06 -18.56 -17.84
C ARG A 636 -6.88 -19.38 -18.41
N PHE A 637 -5.87 -19.67 -17.59
CA PHE A 637 -4.73 -20.56 -17.90
C PHE A 637 -4.91 -22.02 -17.40
N GLY A 638 -6.11 -22.39 -16.92
CA GLY A 638 -6.42 -23.71 -16.40
C GLY A 638 -5.75 -24.05 -15.06
N LEU A 639 -5.48 -23.03 -14.23
CA LEU A 639 -4.76 -23.15 -12.95
C LEU A 639 -5.51 -22.45 -11.81
N GLU A 640 -5.32 -22.93 -10.58
CA GLU A 640 -5.70 -22.19 -9.36
C GLU A 640 -4.48 -21.52 -8.68
N ALA A 641 -3.27 -22.03 -8.94
CA ALA A 641 -2.02 -21.56 -8.33
C ALA A 641 -0.83 -21.63 -9.30
N THR A 642 0.18 -20.79 -9.05
CA THR A 642 1.53 -20.89 -9.65
C THR A 642 2.60 -20.67 -8.58
N VAL A 643 3.81 -21.13 -8.84
CA VAL A 643 5.02 -20.64 -8.16
C VAL A 643 5.46 -19.37 -8.86
N ARG A 644 5.70 -18.29 -8.11
CA ARG A 644 6.04 -16.97 -8.63
C ARG A 644 7.32 -16.44 -7.98
N PRO A 645 8.49 -16.73 -8.57
CA PRO A 645 9.65 -15.86 -8.50
C PRO A 645 9.30 -14.52 -9.17
N SER A 646 9.63 -13.44 -8.49
CA SER A 646 9.53 -12.06 -8.95
C SER A 646 10.79 -11.34 -8.52
N LEU A 647 11.52 -10.80 -9.48
CA LEU A 647 12.88 -10.29 -9.30
C LEU A 647 12.84 -8.76 -9.13
N ALA A 648 13.86 -8.21 -8.49
CA ALA A 648 14.11 -6.78 -8.41
C ALA A 648 15.56 -6.49 -8.76
N PHE A 649 15.90 -5.23 -9.00
CA PHE A 649 17.22 -4.79 -9.44
C PHE A 649 18.39 -5.07 -8.47
N TYR A 650 18.11 -5.53 -7.25
CA TYR A 650 19.13 -6.05 -6.32
C TYR A 650 19.37 -7.58 -6.42
N ASN A 651 18.59 -8.31 -7.22
CA ASN A 651 18.78 -9.75 -7.44
C ASN A 651 19.88 -10.04 -8.48
N THR A 652 20.43 -11.25 -8.49
CA THR A 652 21.56 -11.62 -9.38
C THR A 652 21.33 -12.90 -10.18
N CYS A 653 22.15 -13.14 -11.21
CA CYS A 653 22.14 -14.41 -11.97
C CYS A 653 22.49 -15.62 -11.09
N ASP A 654 23.42 -15.49 -10.13
CA ASP A 654 23.76 -16.57 -9.19
C ASP A 654 22.56 -17.01 -8.33
N GLU A 655 21.70 -16.06 -7.97
CA GLU A 655 20.46 -16.33 -7.23
C GLU A 655 19.43 -17.07 -8.11
N VAL A 656 19.36 -16.71 -9.40
CA VAL A 656 18.54 -17.40 -10.40
C VAL A 656 19.05 -18.84 -10.62
N ASP A 657 20.36 -19.04 -10.66
CA ASP A 657 20.99 -20.36 -10.76
C ASP A 657 20.77 -21.22 -9.50
N ALA A 658 20.64 -20.62 -8.32
CA ALA A 658 20.21 -21.33 -7.12
C ALA A 658 18.78 -21.86 -7.27
N LEU A 659 17.83 -21.01 -7.71
CA LEU A 659 16.44 -21.39 -8.01
C LEU A 659 16.39 -22.52 -9.06
N VAL A 660 17.08 -22.36 -10.20
CA VAL A 660 17.06 -23.34 -11.30
C VAL A 660 17.68 -24.68 -10.88
N ARG A 661 18.73 -24.69 -10.04
CA ARG A 661 19.27 -25.95 -9.49
C ARG A 661 18.25 -26.71 -8.65
N VAL A 662 17.44 -26.03 -7.84
CA VAL A 662 16.37 -26.67 -7.07
C VAL A 662 15.27 -27.21 -7.97
N VAL A 663 14.82 -26.43 -8.95
CA VAL A 663 13.76 -26.86 -9.89
C VAL A 663 14.23 -28.06 -10.74
N ARG A 664 15.48 -28.06 -11.23
CA ARG A 664 16.09 -29.21 -11.91
C ARG A 664 16.19 -30.45 -11.00
N ARG A 665 16.51 -30.28 -9.71
CA ARG A 665 16.54 -31.37 -8.72
C ARG A 665 15.17 -32.00 -8.49
N LEU A 666 14.09 -31.22 -8.54
CA LEU A 666 12.72 -31.72 -8.46
C LEU A 666 12.32 -32.43 -9.77
N ALA A 667 12.54 -31.78 -10.91
CA ALA A 667 12.28 -32.33 -12.26
C ALA A 667 13.03 -33.62 -12.60
N ALA A 668 14.07 -33.98 -11.85
CA ALA A 668 14.80 -35.25 -11.99
C ALA A 668 14.24 -36.38 -11.10
N ARG A 669 13.27 -36.11 -10.23
CA ARG A 669 12.68 -37.07 -9.27
C ARG A 669 11.29 -37.59 -9.67
N ARG A 670 10.56 -36.88 -10.53
CA ARG A 670 9.23 -37.21 -11.07
C ARG A 670 9.15 -36.73 -12.52
#